data_AF-A0A3M0VXE5-F1
#
_entry.id   AF-A0A3M0VXE5-F1
#
_cell.length_a   1.000
_cell.length_b   1.000
_cell.length_c   1.000
_cell.angle_alpha   90.00
_cell.angle_beta   90.00
_cell.angle_gamma   90.00
#
_symmetry.space_group_name_H-M   'P 1'
#
loop_
_entity.id
_entity.type
_entity.pdbx_description
1 polymer ?
#
loop_
_entity_poly.entity_id
_entity_poly.type
_entity_poly.pdbx_seq_one_letter_code
_entity_poly.pdbx_strand_id
1 'polypeptide(L)'
;MTAKPLITIIGSLNIDFVTVTARIPGPGETLTAKSLHVNAGGKGANQAVACGKASFISRDQQDVDVDMVGAVGENDPYYASLVKPSLEKSGVNCRLVREIGGSQTGTATILVEEGGENRILVVPGANHDAMQDAKLLQTLATTGQNRAPAVLVMQGEIPRQTLLDLLDLFGSGAGTGTSTQIILNPAPVYPEGIPIEALRHVDFLIVNETECAMLGREVSEHISGSGGDDLSDAQLESLSQDFHSKANVEHVIVTLGARGVFFHSRGANSGEMVHGLKVDNVVDTTAAGDTFVGYFATALARHVAQHERSSKGFDLRAALTRANAAAALCVQRATNVDSTNVDSTRPTNVDSTRPTNVDSTTATNIDSTTATNFETTPPDAPGNSWALSVPAPYILLVTITRAKQMNSIPFATHWALHKLWEWFDKEPTLRVAVLTGEGKKAFCAGQDLIELGERSAAAGLSNAADLALLATVKSIQGHPPSGFAGISRRTGKKPIIAAVNGFALGGGFEIVLNCDMVVASPTATFGLPEALRGIYAGAGGLPRLLRNTSLPIANEIALTGRFLSADEAMQLLLVNKVSKTPESVVDEAVALASKTAAISPDAIIVSRSAIREAWETGSVERAYQLKGLLAFKEKRKPNWKPSKL
;
A
#
# COMPACT_ATOMS: atom_id res chain seq x y z
N MET A 1 22.64 16.36 8.72
CA MET A 1 21.17 16.27 8.84
C MET A 1 20.86 16.00 10.30
N THR A 2 19.93 16.73 10.91
CA THR A 2 19.41 16.38 12.24
C THR A 2 18.73 15.02 12.17
N ALA A 3 18.94 14.16 13.16
CA ALA A 3 18.31 12.85 13.19
C ALA A 3 16.78 13.02 13.32
N LYS A 4 16.00 12.26 12.54
CA LYS A 4 14.54 12.31 12.59
C LYS A 4 14.03 11.98 14.01
N PRO A 5 12.92 12.54 14.50
CA PRO A 5 12.30 12.03 15.73
C PRO A 5 11.97 10.54 15.61
N LEU A 6 12.07 9.83 16.72
CA LEU A 6 11.71 8.43 16.85
C LEU A 6 10.42 8.32 17.67
N ILE A 7 9.44 7.61 17.14
CA ILE A 7 8.29 7.11 17.91
C ILE A 7 8.53 5.63 18.18
N THR A 8 8.41 5.21 19.44
CA THR A 8 8.41 3.80 19.78
C THR A 8 7.03 3.41 20.31
N ILE A 9 6.47 2.35 19.76
CA ILE A 9 5.26 1.72 20.26
C ILE A 9 5.69 0.48 21.03
N ILE A 10 5.29 0.38 22.30
CA ILE A 10 5.41 -0.86 23.08
C ILE A 10 3.99 -1.40 23.24
N GLY A 11 3.68 -2.49 22.57
CA GLY A 11 2.29 -2.91 22.46
C GLY A 11 2.06 -4.27 21.84
N SER A 12 0.78 -4.60 21.73
CA SER A 12 0.28 -5.88 21.24
C SER A 12 0.39 -6.02 19.71
N LEU A 13 0.56 -7.27 19.28
CA LEU A 13 0.34 -7.72 17.91
C LEU A 13 -0.67 -8.88 17.94
N ASN A 14 -1.80 -8.72 17.23
CA ASN A 14 -2.83 -9.75 17.15
C ASN A 14 -3.13 -10.16 15.70
N ILE A 15 -3.75 -11.33 15.58
CA ILE A 15 -4.43 -11.80 14.38
C ILE A 15 -5.92 -11.77 14.65
N ASP A 16 -6.66 -10.97 13.87
CA ASP A 16 -8.08 -10.76 14.07
C ASP A 16 -8.89 -11.67 13.15
N PHE A 17 -9.66 -12.57 13.73
CA PHE A 17 -10.59 -13.47 13.06
C PHE A 17 -12.00 -12.88 13.13
N VAL A 18 -12.41 -12.17 12.08
CA VAL A 18 -13.71 -11.50 11.99
C VAL A 18 -14.72 -12.40 11.31
N THR A 19 -15.67 -12.91 12.07
CA THR A 19 -16.77 -13.76 11.59
C THR A 19 -18.07 -12.97 11.56
N VAL A 20 -18.67 -12.85 10.37
CA VAL A 20 -19.96 -12.15 10.21
C VAL A 20 -21.10 -13.15 10.36
N THR A 21 -22.04 -12.87 11.26
CA THR A 21 -23.20 -13.73 11.54
C THR A 21 -24.49 -12.92 11.58
N ALA A 22 -25.64 -13.57 11.36
CA ALA A 22 -26.94 -12.91 11.47
C ALA A 22 -27.25 -12.48 12.92
N ARG A 23 -26.76 -13.26 13.88
CA ARG A 23 -26.81 -13.01 15.32
C ARG A 23 -25.72 -13.84 16.03
N ILE A 24 -25.52 -13.61 17.32
CA ILE A 24 -24.66 -14.46 18.15
C ILE A 24 -25.36 -15.80 18.48
N PRO A 25 -24.64 -16.94 18.37
CA PRO A 25 -25.18 -18.24 18.79
C PRO A 25 -25.38 -18.29 20.30
N GLY A 26 -26.49 -18.90 20.74
CA GLY A 26 -26.72 -19.21 22.15
C GLY A 26 -25.95 -20.43 22.64
N PRO A 27 -25.98 -20.75 23.95
CA PRO A 27 -25.34 -21.95 24.48
C PRO A 27 -25.85 -23.23 23.79
N GLY A 28 -24.93 -24.06 23.28
CA GLY A 28 -25.24 -25.32 22.60
C GLY A 28 -25.74 -25.18 21.16
N GLU A 29 -25.83 -23.96 20.65
CA GLU A 29 -26.31 -23.68 19.30
C GLU A 29 -25.16 -23.63 18.29
N THR A 30 -25.40 -24.14 17.07
CA THR A 30 -24.50 -23.97 15.93
C THR A 30 -25.18 -23.09 14.89
N LEU A 31 -24.51 -22.01 14.49
CA LEU A 31 -24.96 -21.13 13.42
C LEU A 31 -23.99 -21.17 12.25
N THR A 32 -24.53 -21.15 11.04
CA THR A 32 -23.73 -20.93 9.84
C THR A 32 -23.37 -19.44 9.74
N ALA A 33 -22.08 -19.13 9.76
CA ALA A 33 -21.58 -17.78 9.51
C ALA A 33 -21.68 -17.42 8.01
N LYS A 34 -21.76 -16.11 7.72
CA LYS A 34 -21.77 -15.58 6.36
C LYS A 34 -20.38 -15.50 5.74
N SER A 35 -19.41 -15.06 6.53
CA SER A 35 -18.02 -14.92 6.09
C SER A 35 -17.06 -14.99 7.28
N LEU A 36 -15.80 -15.28 6.98
CA LEU A 36 -14.66 -15.16 7.89
C LEU A 36 -13.59 -14.32 7.18
N HIS A 37 -13.09 -13.30 7.87
CA HIS A 37 -11.97 -12.47 7.44
C HIS A 37 -10.84 -12.60 8.48
N VAL A 38 -9.60 -12.67 8.00
CA VAL A 38 -8.42 -12.71 8.87
C VAL A 38 -7.59 -11.46 8.60
N ASN A 39 -7.41 -10.64 9.62
CA ASN A 39 -6.78 -9.32 9.53
C ASN A 39 -5.58 -9.19 10.46
N ALA A 40 -4.65 -8.32 10.10
CA ALA A 40 -3.65 -7.85 11.04
C ALA A 40 -4.35 -6.97 12.07
N GLY A 41 -4.11 -7.22 13.36
CA GLY A 41 -4.74 -6.50 14.45
C GLY A 41 -3.83 -6.32 15.64
N GLY A 42 -4.45 -5.97 16.77
CA GLY A 42 -3.76 -5.58 17.99
C GLY A 42 -3.53 -4.08 18.03
N LYS A 43 -3.88 -3.46 19.15
CA LYS A 43 -3.83 -1.99 19.28
C LYS A 43 -2.43 -1.44 19.07
N GLY A 44 -1.40 -2.12 19.57
CA GLY A 44 -0.02 -1.75 19.35
C GLY A 44 0.32 -1.70 17.86
N ALA A 45 0.04 -2.79 17.13
CA ALA A 45 0.27 -2.86 15.69
C ALA A 45 -0.56 -1.82 14.91
N ASN A 46 -1.83 -1.62 15.24
CA ASN A 46 -2.70 -0.64 14.57
C ASN A 46 -2.19 0.80 14.76
N GLN A 47 -1.76 1.14 15.98
CA GLN A 47 -1.20 2.45 16.29
C GLN A 47 0.15 2.65 15.60
N ALA A 48 0.99 1.62 15.54
CA ALA A 48 2.25 1.66 14.81
C ALA A 48 2.03 1.87 13.30
N VAL A 49 1.08 1.14 12.69
CA VAL A 49 0.68 1.32 11.28
C VAL A 49 0.21 2.75 11.03
N ALA A 50 -0.60 3.31 11.92
CA ALA A 50 -1.08 4.69 11.80
C ALA A 50 0.06 5.72 11.90
N CYS A 51 0.97 5.55 12.87
CA CYS A 51 2.19 6.36 12.99
C CYS A 51 3.05 6.30 11.72
N GLY A 52 3.28 5.08 11.20
CA GLY A 52 4.11 4.87 10.01
C GLY A 52 3.50 5.53 8.77
N LYS A 53 2.18 5.38 8.56
CA LYS A 53 1.48 6.06 7.45
C LYS A 53 1.55 7.58 7.57
N ALA A 54 1.38 8.11 8.79
CA ALA A 54 1.42 9.54 9.05
C ALA A 54 2.83 10.15 8.94
N SER A 55 3.90 9.34 8.99
CA SER A 55 5.29 9.82 8.92
C SER A 55 5.79 10.05 7.49
N PHE A 56 5.08 9.60 6.47
CA PHE A 56 5.45 9.88 5.08
C PHE A 56 5.17 11.34 4.70
N ILE A 57 6.18 12.01 4.14
CA ILE A 57 6.06 13.35 3.53
C ILE A 57 6.11 13.28 2.00
N SER A 58 6.58 12.16 1.44
CA SER A 58 6.49 11.77 0.04
C SER A 58 6.22 10.27 -0.06
N ARG A 59 6.17 9.70 -1.28
CA ARG A 59 5.95 8.26 -1.49
C ARG A 59 7.04 7.36 -0.88
N ASP A 60 8.23 7.89 -0.69
CA ASP A 60 9.45 7.14 -0.35
C ASP A 60 10.25 7.79 0.80
N GLN A 61 9.81 8.94 1.30
CA GLN A 61 10.49 9.68 2.35
C GLN A 61 9.61 9.84 3.59
N GLN A 62 10.11 9.33 4.72
CA GLN A 62 9.54 9.58 6.04
C GLN A 62 10.33 10.68 6.76
N ASP A 63 9.63 11.54 7.52
CA ASP A 63 10.24 12.54 8.40
C ASP A 63 10.23 12.15 9.89
N VAL A 64 9.57 11.04 10.23
CA VAL A 64 9.56 10.43 11.57
C VAL A 64 9.86 8.94 11.44
N ASP A 65 10.77 8.43 12.27
CA ASP A 65 11.04 6.98 12.35
C ASP A 65 10.10 6.34 13.37
N VAL A 66 9.63 5.13 13.08
CA VAL A 66 8.63 4.42 13.91
C VAL A 66 9.12 3.00 14.19
N ASP A 67 9.33 2.68 15.46
CA ASP A 67 9.72 1.35 15.93
C ASP A 67 8.54 0.65 16.62
N MET A 68 8.36 -0.64 16.32
CA MET A 68 7.42 -1.51 17.04
C MET A 68 8.20 -2.47 17.96
N VAL A 69 7.92 -2.40 19.26
CA VAL A 69 8.38 -3.33 20.29
C VAL A 69 7.20 -4.18 20.74
N GLY A 70 7.33 -5.49 20.60
CA GLY A 70 6.29 -6.44 20.98
C GLY A 70 6.77 -7.87 20.82
N ALA A 71 5.85 -8.83 20.95
CA ALA A 71 6.16 -10.24 20.81
C ALA A 71 5.08 -10.99 20.03
N VAL A 72 5.50 -12.02 19.30
CA VAL A 72 4.65 -12.92 18.51
C VAL A 72 5.12 -14.35 18.68
N GLY A 73 4.29 -15.32 18.30
CA GLY A 73 4.69 -16.72 18.29
C GLY A 73 5.77 -17.00 17.24
N GLU A 74 6.75 -17.83 17.59
CA GLU A 74 7.80 -18.23 16.65
C GLU A 74 7.25 -19.03 15.47
N ASN A 75 7.72 -18.73 14.26
CA ASN A 75 7.28 -19.36 13.01
C ASN A 75 5.78 -19.20 12.73
N ASP A 76 5.12 -18.16 13.26
CA ASP A 76 3.71 -17.92 13.00
C ASP A 76 3.49 -17.47 11.54
N PRO A 77 2.71 -18.23 10.73
CA PRO A 77 2.50 -17.90 9.33
C PRO A 77 1.69 -16.61 9.13
N TYR A 78 0.78 -16.26 10.04
CA TYR A 78 0.02 -15.01 9.96
C TYR A 78 0.91 -13.82 10.32
N TYR A 79 1.82 -13.96 11.28
CA TYR A 79 2.81 -12.90 11.52
C TYR A 79 3.64 -12.64 10.25
N ALA A 80 4.20 -13.70 9.66
CA ALA A 80 5.07 -13.60 8.50
C ALA A 80 4.37 -13.07 7.24
N SER A 81 3.11 -13.46 7.01
CA SER A 81 2.39 -13.15 5.75
C SER A 81 1.41 -11.97 5.85
N LEU A 82 0.98 -11.58 7.05
CA LEU A 82 -0.07 -10.58 7.27
C LEU A 82 0.38 -9.43 8.17
N VAL A 83 0.76 -9.71 9.43
CA VAL A 83 1.04 -8.65 10.42
C VAL A 83 2.33 -7.90 10.10
N LYS A 84 3.45 -8.61 9.92
CA LYS A 84 4.74 -7.99 9.62
C LYS A 84 4.74 -7.22 8.30
N PRO A 85 4.20 -7.75 7.19
CA PRO A 85 4.07 -6.98 5.95
C PRO A 85 3.20 -5.72 6.09
N SER A 86 2.12 -5.77 6.89
CA SER A 86 1.26 -4.60 7.14
C SER A 86 2.04 -3.46 7.83
N LEU A 87 2.83 -3.80 8.84
CA LEU A 87 3.71 -2.87 9.55
C LEU A 87 4.81 -2.32 8.63
N GLU A 88 5.58 -3.19 7.97
CA GLU A 88 6.73 -2.77 7.15
C GLU A 88 6.31 -1.93 5.94
N LYS A 89 5.20 -2.30 5.25
CA LYS A 89 4.65 -1.48 4.14
C LYS A 89 4.16 -0.12 4.60
N SER A 90 3.75 -0.01 5.86
CA SER A 90 3.36 1.25 6.48
C SER A 90 4.55 2.05 6.98
N GLY A 91 5.80 1.60 6.74
CA GLY A 91 7.01 2.31 7.15
C GLY A 91 7.38 2.12 8.62
N VAL A 92 6.93 1.04 9.25
CA VAL A 92 7.27 0.67 10.63
C VAL A 92 8.46 -0.28 10.65
N ASN A 93 9.44 -0.01 11.50
CA ASN A 93 10.56 -0.91 11.74
C ASN A 93 10.16 -1.99 12.76
N CYS A 94 10.18 -3.24 12.32
CA CYS A 94 9.77 -4.41 13.11
C CYS A 94 10.94 -5.19 13.72
N ARG A 95 12.18 -4.69 13.66
CA ARG A 95 13.37 -5.40 14.17
C ARG A 95 13.32 -5.70 15.67
N LEU A 96 12.50 -4.97 16.42
CA LEU A 96 12.35 -5.11 17.87
C LEU A 96 11.15 -5.98 18.25
N VAL A 97 10.41 -6.52 17.27
CA VAL A 97 9.38 -7.53 17.49
C VAL A 97 10.06 -8.88 17.67
N ARG A 98 9.83 -9.51 18.82
CA ARG A 98 10.45 -10.78 19.18
C ARG A 98 9.55 -11.95 18.78
N GLU A 99 10.13 -12.94 18.12
CA GLU A 99 9.49 -14.22 17.85
C GLU A 99 9.86 -15.21 18.97
N ILE A 100 8.85 -15.79 19.63
CA ILE A 100 9.02 -16.52 20.88
C ILE A 100 8.45 -17.93 20.75
N GLY A 101 9.31 -18.93 20.98
CA GLY A 101 8.92 -20.33 20.98
C GLY A 101 8.03 -20.68 22.18
N GLY A 102 7.09 -21.60 21.99
CA GLY A 102 6.21 -22.11 23.06
C GLY A 102 5.01 -21.20 23.40
N SER A 103 4.84 -20.08 22.69
CA SER A 103 3.64 -19.25 22.75
C SER A 103 3.10 -18.99 21.34
N GLN A 104 1.79 -18.77 21.23
CA GLN A 104 1.14 -18.38 19.98
C GLN A 104 1.06 -16.86 19.88
N THR A 105 1.02 -16.30 18.67
CA THR A 105 0.70 -14.87 18.50
C THR A 105 -0.66 -14.57 19.12
N GLY A 106 -0.84 -13.35 19.63
CA GLY A 106 -2.14 -12.93 20.14
C GLY A 106 -3.21 -13.04 19.04
N THR A 107 -4.44 -13.35 19.44
CA THR A 107 -5.57 -13.46 18.51
C THR A 107 -6.79 -12.77 19.07
N ALA A 108 -7.61 -12.21 18.19
CA ALA A 108 -8.93 -11.72 18.54
C ALA A 108 -9.98 -12.44 17.69
N THR A 109 -10.95 -13.09 18.32
CA THR A 109 -12.14 -13.60 17.63
C THR A 109 -13.23 -12.55 17.72
N ILE A 110 -13.59 -11.98 16.58
CA ILE A 110 -14.55 -10.88 16.47
C ILE A 110 -15.80 -11.42 15.79
N LEU A 111 -16.91 -11.45 16.51
CA LEU A 111 -18.21 -11.78 15.95
C LEU A 111 -18.94 -10.49 15.60
N VAL A 112 -19.32 -10.30 14.35
CA VAL A 112 -20.04 -9.11 13.87
C VAL A 112 -21.44 -9.50 13.46
N GLU A 113 -22.45 -8.91 14.12
CA GLU A 113 -23.86 -9.10 13.82
C GLU A 113 -24.29 -8.19 12.65
N GLU A 114 -25.35 -8.55 11.91
CA GLU A 114 -25.87 -7.71 10.80
C GLU A 114 -26.28 -6.29 11.23
N GLY A 115 -26.54 -6.08 12.52
CA GLY A 115 -26.80 -4.76 13.10
C GLY A 115 -25.56 -3.88 13.29
N GLY A 116 -24.35 -4.41 13.04
CA GLY A 116 -23.08 -3.70 13.25
C GLY A 116 -22.48 -3.85 14.65
N GLU A 117 -23.23 -4.45 15.59
CA GLU A 117 -22.73 -4.80 16.92
C GLU A 117 -21.65 -5.88 16.84
N ASN A 118 -20.59 -5.73 17.64
CA ASN A 118 -19.48 -6.67 17.67
C ASN A 118 -19.19 -7.23 19.07
N ARG A 119 -18.73 -8.48 19.12
CA ARG A 119 -18.22 -9.12 20.33
C ARG A 119 -16.82 -9.62 20.09
N ILE A 120 -15.90 -9.21 20.96
CA ILE A 120 -14.47 -9.48 20.79
C ILE A 120 -14.01 -10.38 21.93
N LEU A 121 -13.43 -11.52 21.58
CA LEU A 121 -12.73 -12.41 22.50
C LEU A 121 -11.25 -12.35 22.17
N VAL A 122 -10.43 -11.94 23.13
CA VAL A 122 -8.98 -11.84 22.94
C VAL A 122 -8.28 -12.98 23.65
N VAL A 123 -7.37 -13.65 22.94
CA VAL A 123 -6.38 -14.55 23.52
C VAL A 123 -5.02 -13.85 23.42
N PRO A 124 -4.43 -13.39 24.53
CA PRO A 124 -3.26 -12.50 24.47
C PRO A 124 -2.01 -13.18 23.92
N GLY A 125 -1.83 -14.49 24.14
CA GLY A 125 -0.68 -15.25 23.65
C GLY A 125 0.66 -14.60 24.01
N ALA A 126 1.54 -14.48 23.04
CA ALA A 126 2.88 -13.91 23.19
C ALA A 126 2.88 -12.47 23.75
N ASN A 127 1.80 -11.71 23.55
CA ASN A 127 1.66 -10.38 24.13
C ASN A 127 1.67 -10.42 25.67
N HIS A 128 1.23 -11.52 26.29
CA HIS A 128 1.34 -11.72 27.73
C HIS A 128 2.52 -12.61 28.11
N ASP A 129 2.74 -13.70 27.38
CA ASP A 129 3.74 -14.71 27.77
C ASP A 129 5.17 -14.19 27.67
N ALA A 130 5.42 -13.24 26.75
CA ALA A 130 6.78 -12.78 26.43
C ALA A 130 7.06 -11.30 26.72
N MET A 131 6.04 -10.55 27.15
CA MET A 131 6.16 -9.12 27.48
C MET A 131 6.09 -8.85 28.99
N GLN A 132 6.59 -9.75 29.84
CA GLN A 132 6.58 -9.57 31.30
C GLN A 132 7.73 -8.66 31.80
N ASP A 133 8.88 -8.66 31.11
CA ASP A 133 10.08 -7.95 31.54
C ASP A 133 10.13 -6.51 31.01
N ALA A 134 9.67 -5.55 31.83
CA ALA A 134 9.64 -4.14 31.48
C ALA A 134 11.04 -3.55 31.23
N LYS A 135 12.10 -4.03 31.91
CA LYS A 135 13.47 -3.53 31.72
C LYS A 135 14.02 -3.96 30.37
N LEU A 136 13.75 -5.19 29.95
CA LEU A 136 14.08 -5.67 28.62
C LEU A 136 13.37 -4.82 27.56
N LEU A 137 12.06 -4.59 27.70
CA LEU A 137 11.29 -3.79 26.75
C LEU A 137 11.78 -2.34 26.68
N GLN A 138 12.11 -1.73 27.83
CA GLN A 138 12.74 -0.41 27.88
C GLN A 138 14.09 -0.41 27.16
N THR A 139 14.93 -1.43 27.39
CA THR A 139 16.23 -1.55 26.73
C THR A 139 16.07 -1.65 25.22
N LEU A 140 15.16 -2.48 24.73
CA LEU A 140 14.86 -2.59 23.30
C LEU A 140 14.42 -1.23 22.73
N ALA A 141 13.48 -0.56 23.41
CA ALA A 141 12.94 0.72 22.99
C ALA A 141 13.96 1.87 22.96
N THR A 142 15.01 1.81 23.79
CA THR A 142 16.03 2.87 23.92
C THR A 142 17.33 2.58 23.18
N THR A 143 17.67 1.31 22.96
CA THR A 143 18.91 0.89 22.30
C THR A 143 18.70 0.46 20.85
N GLY A 144 17.46 0.14 20.44
CA GLY A 144 17.16 -0.41 19.11
C GLY A 144 17.70 0.41 17.93
N GLN A 145 17.71 1.74 18.05
CA GLN A 145 18.35 2.66 17.10
C GLN A 145 19.47 3.51 17.74
N ASN A 146 20.06 3.05 18.85
CA ASN A 146 21.06 3.78 19.64
C ASN A 146 20.61 5.19 20.08
N ARG A 147 19.31 5.38 20.31
CA ARG A 147 18.73 6.65 20.78
C ARG A 147 17.38 6.42 21.46
N ALA A 148 17.06 7.25 22.46
CA ALA A 148 15.77 7.22 23.13
C ALA A 148 14.64 7.79 22.25
N PRO A 149 13.40 7.24 22.36
CA PRO A 149 12.25 7.74 21.64
C PRO A 149 11.92 9.18 22.03
N ALA A 150 11.44 9.96 21.07
CA ALA A 150 10.84 11.28 21.31
C ALA A 150 9.44 11.15 21.89
N VAL A 151 8.70 10.17 21.39
CA VAL A 151 7.36 9.84 21.84
C VAL A 151 7.29 8.33 22.06
N LEU A 152 6.77 7.94 23.22
CA LEU A 152 6.44 6.56 23.58
C LEU A 152 4.93 6.40 23.57
N VAL A 153 4.43 5.37 22.88
CA VAL A 153 2.99 5.03 22.84
C VAL A 153 2.78 3.65 23.45
N MET A 154 1.85 3.55 24.40
CA MET A 154 1.50 2.30 25.09
C MET A 154 -0.02 2.10 25.18
N GLN A 155 -0.44 0.82 25.28
CA GLN A 155 -1.85 0.43 25.36
C GLN A 155 -2.12 -0.63 26.44
N GLY A 156 -3.40 -1.00 26.61
CA GLY A 156 -3.87 -1.94 27.64
C GLY A 156 -3.88 -3.43 27.24
N GLU A 157 -3.22 -3.83 26.14
CA GLU A 157 -3.22 -5.23 25.65
C GLU A 157 -1.96 -6.04 26.01
N ILE A 158 -1.13 -5.51 26.92
CA ILE A 158 0.04 -6.18 27.49
C ILE A 158 -0.19 -6.43 29.00
N PRO A 159 0.64 -7.23 29.70
CA PRO A 159 0.47 -7.45 31.14
C PRO A 159 0.42 -6.14 31.91
N ARG A 160 -0.59 -5.99 32.78
CA ARG A 160 -0.81 -4.79 33.59
C ARG A 160 0.46 -4.37 34.33
N GLN A 161 1.12 -5.30 35.02
CA GLN A 161 2.31 -4.99 35.81
C GLN A 161 3.43 -4.43 34.92
N THR A 162 3.64 -4.99 33.74
CA THR A 162 4.64 -4.50 32.78
C THR A 162 4.33 -3.08 32.34
N LEU A 163 3.06 -2.75 32.06
CA LEU A 163 2.67 -1.37 31.72
C LEU A 163 3.01 -0.39 32.86
N LEU A 164 2.67 -0.74 34.10
CA LEU A 164 2.96 0.09 35.27
C LEU A 164 4.47 0.30 35.45
N ASP A 165 5.25 -0.78 35.35
CA ASP A 165 6.71 -0.72 35.46
C ASP A 165 7.32 0.12 34.33
N LEU A 166 6.80 0.04 33.10
CA LEU A 166 7.23 0.86 31.97
C LEU A 166 6.94 2.35 32.19
N LEU A 167 5.77 2.69 32.72
CA LEU A 167 5.42 4.08 33.06
C LEU A 167 6.39 4.67 34.07
N ASP A 168 6.73 3.92 35.12
CA ASP A 168 7.72 4.36 36.11
C ASP A 168 9.14 4.44 35.53
N LEU A 169 9.56 3.46 34.72
CA LEU A 169 10.89 3.41 34.12
C LEU A 169 11.14 4.57 33.14
N PHE A 170 10.19 4.85 32.25
CA PHE A 170 10.29 5.98 31.32
C PHE A 170 10.01 7.33 32.01
N GLY A 171 9.07 7.36 32.95
CA GLY A 171 8.66 8.56 33.67
C GLY A 171 9.70 9.10 34.65
N SER A 172 10.49 8.23 35.27
CA SER A 172 11.61 8.61 36.14
C SER A 172 12.86 9.05 35.36
N GLY A 173 12.88 8.90 34.03
CA GLY A 173 14.05 9.16 33.19
C GLY A 173 15.17 8.14 33.34
N ALA A 174 14.91 6.98 33.97
CA ALA A 174 15.90 5.94 34.19
C ALA A 174 16.38 5.37 32.84
N GLY A 175 17.68 5.48 32.55
CA GLY A 175 18.31 4.86 31.37
C GLY A 175 18.07 5.55 30.02
N THR A 176 17.21 6.57 29.93
CA THR A 176 16.92 7.27 28.66
C THR A 176 17.80 8.49 28.41
N GLY A 177 18.40 9.08 29.47
CA GLY A 177 19.27 10.26 29.40
C GLY A 177 18.62 11.54 28.86
N THR A 178 17.33 11.49 28.49
CA THR A 178 16.53 12.56 27.85
C THR A 178 15.04 12.36 28.18
N SER A 179 14.25 13.44 28.16
CA SER A 179 12.80 13.38 28.38
C SER A 179 12.09 12.77 27.16
N THR A 180 11.35 11.69 27.40
CA THR A 180 10.47 11.03 26.41
C THR A 180 9.04 11.47 26.70
N GLN A 181 8.27 11.87 25.69
CA GLN A 181 6.86 12.19 25.87
C GLN A 181 6.01 10.91 25.84
N ILE A 182 5.20 10.68 26.88
CA ILE A 182 4.45 9.45 27.07
C ILE A 182 2.98 9.67 26.69
N ILE A 183 2.54 8.94 25.66
CA ILE A 183 1.13 8.79 25.28
C ILE A 183 0.65 7.45 25.81
N LEU A 184 -0.38 7.49 26.66
CA LEU A 184 -1.06 6.29 27.14
C LEU A 184 -2.47 6.24 26.56
N ASN A 185 -2.76 5.18 25.80
CA ASN A 185 -4.12 4.80 25.43
C ASN A 185 -4.48 3.47 26.11
N PRO A 186 -4.99 3.49 27.35
CA PRO A 186 -5.20 2.30 28.19
C PRO A 186 -6.44 1.53 27.75
N ALA A 187 -6.48 1.14 26.48
CA ALA A 187 -7.54 0.40 25.85
C ALA A 187 -7.08 -1.06 25.62
N PRO A 188 -7.88 -2.07 26.00
CA PRO A 188 -8.97 -1.95 26.97
C PRO A 188 -8.43 -1.55 28.36
N VAL A 189 -9.28 -0.93 29.19
CA VAL A 189 -8.92 -0.66 30.58
C VAL A 189 -8.86 -1.98 31.34
N TYR A 190 -7.79 -2.20 32.09
CA TYR A 190 -7.65 -3.39 32.94
C TYR A 190 -8.82 -3.49 33.93
N PRO A 191 -9.36 -4.69 34.21
CA PRO A 191 -10.39 -4.87 35.22
C PRO A 191 -10.03 -4.29 36.60
N GLU A 192 -8.75 -4.37 36.96
CA GLU A 192 -8.16 -3.83 38.20
C GLU A 192 -7.81 -2.33 38.10
N GLY A 193 -8.21 -1.65 37.02
CA GLY A 193 -7.88 -0.26 36.75
C GLY A 193 -6.38 0.01 36.58
N ILE A 194 -6.03 1.28 36.52
CA ILE A 194 -4.64 1.76 36.56
C ILE A 194 -4.50 2.64 37.80
N PRO A 195 -3.55 2.37 38.71
CA PRO A 195 -3.36 3.20 39.90
C PRO A 195 -3.00 4.63 39.52
N ILE A 196 -3.56 5.60 40.24
CA ILE A 196 -3.39 7.04 39.99
C ILE A 196 -1.91 7.43 39.99
N GLU A 197 -1.13 6.84 40.88
CA GLU A 197 0.30 7.10 41.00
C GLU A 197 1.08 6.69 39.75
N ALA A 198 0.62 5.70 38.98
CA ALA A 198 1.28 5.28 37.74
C ALA A 198 1.00 6.28 36.60
N LEU A 199 -0.13 6.98 36.64
CA LEU A 199 -0.51 7.99 35.66
C LEU A 199 0.30 9.30 35.79
N ARG A 200 1.02 9.50 36.90
CA ARG A 200 1.82 10.73 37.17
C ARG A 200 2.86 11.08 36.11
N HIS A 201 3.25 10.08 35.33
CA HIS A 201 4.26 10.17 34.28
C HIS A 201 3.66 10.26 32.88
N VAL A 202 2.33 10.25 32.75
CA VAL A 202 1.64 10.34 31.46
C VAL A 202 1.49 11.79 31.05
N ASP A 203 2.10 12.17 29.93
CA ASP A 203 1.92 13.51 29.35
C ASP A 203 0.57 13.62 28.65
N PHE A 204 0.17 12.59 27.90
CA PHE A 204 -1.07 12.56 27.13
C PHE A 204 -1.86 11.28 27.43
N LEU A 205 -2.97 11.42 28.15
CA LEU A 205 -3.94 10.34 28.36
C LEU A 205 -5.02 10.42 27.28
N ILE A 206 -5.06 9.41 26.40
CA ILE A 206 -6.04 9.33 25.31
C ILE A 206 -6.98 8.16 25.57
N VAL A 207 -8.26 8.45 25.77
CA VAL A 207 -9.30 7.46 26.13
C VAL A 207 -10.56 7.69 25.32
N ASN A 208 -11.44 6.70 25.21
CA ASN A 208 -12.84 6.94 24.84
C ASN A 208 -13.69 7.24 26.09
N GLU A 209 -14.99 7.52 25.90
CA GLU A 209 -15.92 7.84 26.98
C GLU A 209 -16.02 6.72 28.03
N THR A 210 -16.15 5.48 27.58
CA THR A 210 -16.25 4.30 28.45
C THR A 210 -14.97 4.11 29.28
N GLU A 211 -13.81 4.21 28.64
CA GLU A 211 -12.50 4.08 29.27
C GLU A 211 -12.24 5.24 30.25
N CYS A 212 -12.64 6.46 29.89
CA CYS A 212 -12.57 7.64 30.75
C CYS A 212 -13.42 7.45 32.01
N ALA A 213 -14.66 6.96 31.86
CA ALA A 213 -15.53 6.66 32.98
C ALA A 213 -14.97 5.53 33.87
N MET A 214 -14.39 4.49 33.27
CA MET A 214 -13.80 3.35 34.00
C MET A 214 -12.60 3.79 34.84
N LEU A 215 -11.67 4.54 34.27
CA LEU A 215 -10.53 5.10 35.01
C LEU A 215 -10.97 6.17 36.01
N GLY A 216 -12.01 6.92 35.66
CA GLY A 216 -12.64 7.95 36.48
C GLY A 216 -13.07 7.47 37.87
N ARG A 217 -13.40 6.19 38.02
CA ARG A 217 -13.81 5.59 39.30
C ARG A 217 -12.70 5.59 40.35
N GLU A 218 -11.45 5.50 39.94
CA GLU A 218 -10.31 5.56 40.85
C GLU A 218 -10.07 7.00 41.34
N VAL A 219 -10.38 7.98 40.49
CA VAL A 219 -10.06 9.40 40.71
C VAL A 219 -11.23 10.22 41.25
N SER A 220 -12.48 9.74 41.15
CA SER A 220 -13.67 10.53 41.52
C SER A 220 -14.73 9.69 42.23
N GLU A 221 -15.07 10.07 43.47
CA GLU A 221 -16.11 9.43 44.29
C GLU A 221 -17.54 9.64 43.75
N HIS A 222 -17.73 10.58 42.82
CA HIS A 222 -19.04 11.08 42.39
C HIS A 222 -19.59 10.37 41.14
N ILE A 223 -18.86 9.42 40.55
CA ILE A 223 -19.33 8.65 39.38
C ILE A 223 -20.08 7.40 39.85
N SER A 224 -21.35 7.61 40.17
CA SER A 224 -22.31 6.56 40.49
C SER A 224 -23.13 6.22 39.25
N GLY A 225 -22.59 5.44 38.32
CA GLY A 225 -23.30 5.04 37.10
C GLY A 225 -22.86 3.68 36.57
N SER A 226 -23.81 2.79 36.33
CA SER A 226 -23.61 1.54 35.59
C SER A 226 -23.18 1.89 34.16
N GLY A 227 -21.93 1.58 33.80
CA GLY A 227 -21.32 1.96 32.53
C GLY A 227 -22.22 1.68 31.33
N GLY A 228 -22.60 2.73 30.60
CA GLY A 228 -23.53 2.66 29.47
C GLY A 228 -24.02 4.02 28.95
N ASP A 229 -24.02 5.08 29.77
CA ASP A 229 -24.48 6.41 29.34
C ASP A 229 -23.29 7.30 28.89
N ASP A 230 -23.50 8.07 27.81
CA ASP A 230 -22.55 9.08 27.30
C ASP A 230 -22.22 10.10 28.41
N LEU A 231 -20.95 10.45 28.54
CA LEU A 231 -20.53 11.47 29.51
C LEU A 231 -20.95 12.86 29.03
N SER A 232 -21.53 13.66 29.92
CA SER A 232 -21.79 15.08 29.65
C SER A 232 -20.51 15.91 29.67
N ASP A 233 -20.50 17.05 28.98
CA ASP A 233 -19.35 17.96 28.93
C ASP A 233 -18.87 18.38 30.32
N ALA A 234 -19.79 18.61 31.27
CA ALA A 234 -19.47 18.93 32.66
C ALA A 234 -18.79 17.76 33.40
N GLN A 235 -19.19 16.52 33.11
CA GLN A 235 -18.55 15.33 33.68
C GLN A 235 -17.16 15.12 33.09
N LEU A 236 -16.99 15.31 31.77
CA LEU A 236 -15.68 15.25 31.09
C LEU A 236 -14.71 16.29 31.65
N GLU A 237 -15.19 17.50 31.90
CA GLU A 237 -14.41 18.58 32.50
C GLU A 237 -14.01 18.26 33.95
N SER A 238 -14.97 17.87 34.79
CA SER A 238 -14.69 17.48 36.18
C SER A 238 -13.70 16.31 36.27
N LEU A 239 -13.87 15.28 35.44
CA LEU A 239 -12.98 14.13 35.39
C LEU A 239 -11.57 14.52 34.97
N SER A 240 -11.45 15.37 33.95
CA SER A 240 -10.14 15.85 33.50
C SER A 240 -9.42 16.63 34.59
N GLN A 241 -10.13 17.48 35.34
CA GLN A 241 -9.59 18.19 36.49
C GLN A 241 -9.16 17.23 37.61
N ASP A 242 -9.90 16.16 37.87
CA ASP A 242 -9.50 15.10 38.80
C ASP A 242 -8.21 14.40 38.34
N PHE A 243 -8.09 14.04 37.05
CA PHE A 243 -6.86 13.47 36.50
C PHE A 243 -5.66 14.45 36.61
N HIS A 244 -5.87 15.74 36.36
CA HIS A 244 -4.81 16.73 36.51
C HIS A 244 -4.36 16.89 37.98
N SER A 245 -5.31 16.99 38.90
CA SER A 245 -5.03 17.30 40.31
C SER A 245 -4.53 16.10 41.13
N LYS A 246 -5.05 14.90 40.85
CA LYS A 246 -4.75 13.69 41.61
C LYS A 246 -3.71 12.83 40.91
N ALA A 247 -3.77 12.74 39.58
CA ALA A 247 -2.91 11.88 38.77
C ALA A 247 -1.80 12.64 38.03
N ASN A 248 -1.72 13.97 38.14
CA ASN A 248 -0.68 14.80 37.52
C ASN A 248 -0.52 14.63 35.99
N VAL A 249 -1.58 14.18 35.31
CA VAL A 249 -1.60 14.07 33.84
C VAL A 249 -1.58 15.48 33.24
N GLU A 250 -0.79 15.74 32.21
CA GLU A 250 -0.70 17.08 31.60
C GLU A 250 -1.89 17.36 30.66
N HIS A 251 -2.21 16.41 29.77
CA HIS A 251 -3.31 16.52 28.81
C HIS A 251 -4.23 15.30 28.87
N VAL A 252 -5.52 15.54 29.05
CA VAL A 252 -6.58 14.52 28.99
C VAL A 252 -7.34 14.72 27.69
N ILE A 253 -7.42 13.67 26.88
CA ILE A 253 -8.05 13.67 25.56
C ILE A 253 -9.09 12.53 25.53
N VAL A 254 -10.35 12.89 25.37
CA VAL A 254 -11.48 11.95 25.37
C VAL A 254 -12.12 11.92 23.98
N THR A 255 -11.97 10.79 23.29
CA THR A 255 -12.61 10.53 22.00
C THR A 255 -14.08 10.18 22.19
N LEU A 256 -14.95 10.84 21.42
CA LEU A 256 -16.42 10.82 21.57
C LEU A 256 -17.11 10.24 20.32
N GLY A 257 -16.45 9.30 19.66
CA GLY A 257 -16.89 8.73 18.39
C GLY A 257 -17.21 9.81 17.34
N ALA A 258 -18.43 9.79 16.80
CA ALA A 258 -18.87 10.75 15.79
C ALA A 258 -18.99 12.20 16.29
N ARG A 259 -19.06 12.44 17.61
CA ARG A 259 -19.10 13.80 18.18
C ARG A 259 -17.74 14.49 18.08
N GLY A 260 -16.66 13.73 17.92
CA GLY A 260 -15.30 14.21 17.77
C GLY A 260 -14.46 13.92 19.00
N VAL A 261 -13.79 14.94 19.53
CA VAL A 261 -12.88 14.78 20.68
C VAL A 261 -12.98 15.99 21.61
N PHE A 262 -13.13 15.69 22.90
CA PHE A 262 -12.96 16.64 24.00
C PHE A 262 -11.52 16.58 24.49
N PHE A 263 -10.93 17.71 24.86
CA PHE A 263 -9.63 17.72 25.51
C PHE A 263 -9.54 18.81 26.56
N HIS A 264 -8.74 18.55 27.60
CA HIS A 264 -8.45 19.49 28.67
C HIS A 264 -6.96 19.41 29.01
N SER A 265 -6.35 20.56 29.26
CA SER A 265 -4.93 20.66 29.63
C SER A 265 -4.80 21.20 31.04
N ARG A 266 -3.78 20.77 31.76
CA ARG A 266 -3.54 21.24 33.12
C ARG A 266 -3.33 22.75 33.13
N GLY A 267 -4.04 23.43 34.04
CA GLY A 267 -4.01 24.90 34.14
C GLY A 267 -4.87 25.64 33.11
N ALA A 268 -5.55 24.95 32.20
CA ALA A 268 -6.60 25.56 31.39
C ALA A 268 -7.84 25.89 32.26
N ASN A 269 -8.52 26.98 31.92
CA ASN A 269 -9.74 27.38 32.64
C ASN A 269 -10.95 26.52 32.28
N SER A 270 -10.96 25.97 31.07
CA SER A 270 -12.04 25.10 30.60
C SER A 270 -11.55 24.11 29.56
N GLY A 271 -12.30 23.02 29.39
CA GLY A 271 -12.11 22.06 28.31
C GLY A 271 -12.49 22.61 26.94
N GLU A 272 -12.02 21.96 25.89
CA GLU A 272 -12.28 22.32 24.50
C GLU A 272 -12.79 21.14 23.68
N MET A 273 -13.60 21.45 22.66
CA MET A 273 -14.15 20.46 21.73
C MET A 273 -13.60 20.67 20.32
N VAL A 274 -13.24 19.56 19.67
CA VAL A 274 -13.01 19.46 18.23
C VAL A 274 -14.05 18.52 17.64
N HIS A 275 -15.00 19.08 16.90
CA HIS A 275 -16.11 18.30 16.35
C HIS A 275 -15.66 17.28 15.31
N GLY A 276 -16.34 16.14 15.30
CA GLY A 276 -16.15 15.07 14.30
C GLY A 276 -16.44 15.58 12.88
N LEU A 277 -15.67 15.08 11.92
CA LEU A 277 -16.04 15.23 10.52
C LEU A 277 -17.22 14.32 10.21
N LYS A 278 -18.31 14.91 9.70
CA LYS A 278 -19.42 14.12 9.18
C LYS A 278 -18.94 13.31 7.98
N VAL A 279 -19.19 12.01 8.03
CA VAL A 279 -18.86 11.07 6.98
C VAL A 279 -20.13 10.37 6.55
N ASP A 280 -20.42 10.43 5.26
CA ASP A 280 -21.71 10.01 4.71
C ASP A 280 -21.91 8.48 4.71
N ASN A 281 -20.84 7.72 4.92
CA ASN A 281 -20.88 6.25 4.90
C ASN A 281 -19.90 5.65 5.91
N VAL A 282 -20.40 5.25 7.09
CA VAL A 282 -19.63 4.49 8.08
C VAL A 282 -19.67 3.02 7.67
N VAL A 283 -18.49 2.44 7.44
CA VAL A 283 -18.33 1.04 6.99
C VAL A 283 -17.82 0.17 8.13
N ASP A 284 -16.79 0.61 8.84
CA ASP A 284 -16.17 -0.14 9.92
C ASP A 284 -15.47 0.82 10.89
N THR A 285 -15.89 0.83 12.16
CA THR A 285 -15.31 1.72 13.17
C THR A 285 -14.06 1.14 13.85
N THR A 286 -13.68 -0.09 13.49
CA THR A 286 -12.51 -0.77 14.05
C THR A 286 -11.23 0.01 13.71
N ALA A 287 -10.29 0.08 14.66
CA ALA A 287 -9.03 0.82 14.56
C ALA A 287 -9.15 2.36 14.36
N ALA A 288 -10.34 2.96 14.45
CA ALA A 288 -10.49 4.41 14.36
C ALA A 288 -9.76 5.15 15.49
N GLY A 289 -9.88 4.65 16.73
CA GLY A 289 -9.13 5.14 17.89
C GLY A 289 -7.62 4.96 17.75
N ASP A 290 -7.18 3.81 17.23
CA ASP A 290 -5.75 3.55 16.99
C ASP A 290 -5.17 4.49 15.91
N THR A 291 -5.96 4.77 14.86
CA THR A 291 -5.62 5.75 13.82
C THR A 291 -5.50 7.16 14.39
N PHE A 292 -6.43 7.54 15.26
CA PHE A 292 -6.38 8.81 15.97
C PHE A 292 -5.08 8.96 16.77
N VAL A 293 -4.77 7.96 17.61
CA VAL A 293 -3.56 7.94 18.44
C VAL A 293 -2.30 8.04 17.57
N GLY A 294 -2.22 7.29 16.48
CA GLY A 294 -1.04 7.29 15.61
C GLY A 294 -0.78 8.63 14.93
N TYR A 295 -1.82 9.25 14.34
CA TYR A 295 -1.68 10.58 13.71
C TYR A 295 -1.35 11.67 14.74
N PHE A 296 -1.93 11.58 15.94
CA PHE A 296 -1.61 12.47 17.05
C PHE A 296 -0.14 12.34 17.48
N ALA A 297 0.32 11.11 17.70
CA ALA A 297 1.70 10.80 18.09
C ALA A 297 2.71 11.32 17.07
N THR A 298 2.43 11.18 15.77
CA THR A 298 3.30 11.73 14.71
C THR A 298 3.35 13.25 14.70
N ALA A 299 2.22 13.93 14.94
CA ALA A 299 2.21 15.39 15.08
C ALA A 299 3.04 15.85 16.28
N LEU A 300 2.90 15.17 17.43
CA LEU A 300 3.70 15.44 18.63
C LEU A 300 5.19 15.21 18.38
N ALA A 301 5.56 14.08 17.77
CA ALA A 301 6.95 13.73 17.45
C ALA A 301 7.65 14.81 16.60
N ARG A 302 6.95 15.37 15.62
CA ARG A 302 7.44 16.48 14.78
C ARG A 302 7.67 17.75 15.60
N HIS A 303 6.77 18.07 16.51
CA HIS A 303 6.89 19.25 17.39
C HIS A 303 8.07 19.12 18.34
N VAL A 304 8.14 18.02 19.09
CA VAL A 304 9.13 17.83 20.16
C VAL A 304 10.55 17.69 19.59
N ALA A 305 10.71 17.29 18.33
CA ALA A 305 11.98 17.31 17.61
C ALA A 305 12.55 18.72 17.43
N GLN A 306 11.69 19.74 17.37
CA GLN A 306 12.06 21.14 17.15
C GLN A 306 12.16 21.93 18.47
N HIS A 307 11.73 21.35 19.59
CA HIS A 307 11.55 22.05 20.87
C HIS A 307 12.20 21.31 22.04
N GLU A 308 13.42 20.79 21.86
CA GLU A 308 14.20 20.15 22.94
C GLU A 308 13.44 19.06 23.71
N ARG A 309 12.63 18.26 23.00
CA ARG A 309 11.76 17.21 23.57
C ARG A 309 10.60 17.73 24.47
N SER A 310 10.30 19.02 24.44
CA SER A 310 9.16 19.61 25.16
C SER A 310 7.90 19.68 24.30
N SER A 311 6.75 19.40 24.93
CA SER A 311 5.41 19.64 24.37
C SER A 311 4.95 21.10 24.51
N LYS A 312 5.74 21.98 25.15
CA LYS A 312 5.38 23.39 25.33
C LYS A 312 5.18 24.07 23.96
N GLY A 313 4.09 24.81 23.83
CA GLY A 313 3.73 25.50 22.58
C GLY A 313 3.21 24.57 21.48
N PHE A 314 2.96 23.29 21.78
CA PHE A 314 2.32 22.37 20.85
C PHE A 314 0.88 22.80 20.56
N ASP A 315 0.54 22.98 19.28
CA ASP A 315 -0.83 23.30 18.86
C ASP A 315 -1.71 22.05 18.96
N LEU A 316 -2.19 21.80 20.18
CA LEU A 316 -2.99 20.65 20.55
C LEU A 316 -4.27 20.58 19.71
N ARG A 317 -5.00 21.70 19.56
CA ARG A 317 -6.23 21.77 18.76
C ARG A 317 -5.98 21.37 17.30
N ALA A 318 -4.92 21.88 16.66
CA ALA A 318 -4.62 21.52 15.27
C ALA A 318 -4.18 20.06 15.12
N ALA A 319 -3.42 19.52 16.07
CA ALA A 319 -3.04 18.11 16.08
C ALA A 319 -4.27 17.19 16.23
N LEU A 320 -5.16 17.48 17.19
CA LEU A 320 -6.40 16.76 17.42
C LEU A 320 -7.35 16.86 16.22
N THR A 321 -7.44 18.01 15.57
CA THR A 321 -8.24 18.19 14.34
C THR A 321 -7.78 17.25 13.22
N ARG A 322 -6.45 17.14 13.01
CA ARG A 322 -5.89 16.24 12.00
C ARG A 322 -6.08 14.77 12.37
N ALA A 323 -5.86 14.41 13.63
CA ALA A 323 -6.06 13.05 14.13
C ALA A 323 -7.54 12.62 14.00
N ASN A 324 -8.47 13.51 14.36
CA ASN A 324 -9.90 13.30 14.22
C ASN A 324 -10.31 13.12 12.75
N ALA A 325 -9.72 13.92 11.85
CA ALA A 325 -9.96 13.78 10.42
C ALA A 325 -9.46 12.42 9.87
N ALA A 326 -8.27 11.98 10.30
CA ALA A 326 -7.72 10.69 9.91
C ALA A 326 -8.60 9.52 10.41
N ALA A 327 -9.07 9.59 11.65
CA ALA A 327 -9.99 8.60 12.21
C ALA A 327 -11.33 8.57 11.45
N ALA A 328 -11.91 9.72 11.12
CA ALA A 328 -13.14 9.80 10.31
C ALA A 328 -12.96 9.25 8.88
N LEU A 329 -11.78 9.43 8.27
CA LEU A 329 -11.47 8.81 6.97
C LEU A 329 -11.24 7.30 7.10
N CYS A 330 -10.72 6.83 8.24
CA CYS A 330 -10.56 5.41 8.52
C CYS A 330 -11.91 4.69 8.55
N VAL A 331 -12.93 5.27 9.21
CA VAL A 331 -14.22 4.58 9.39
C VAL A 331 -15.03 4.40 8.10
N GLN A 332 -14.67 5.10 7.03
CA GLN A 332 -15.28 4.94 5.70
C GLN A 332 -14.72 3.74 4.92
N ARG A 333 -13.76 3.00 5.51
CA ARG A 333 -13.05 1.88 4.90
C ARG A 333 -13.23 0.65 5.80
N ALA A 334 -13.54 -0.50 5.21
CA ALA A 334 -13.47 -1.75 5.96
C ALA A 334 -12.01 -2.05 6.33
N THR A 335 -11.77 -2.62 7.51
CA THR A 335 -10.45 -3.13 7.96
C THR A 335 -9.75 -4.04 6.94
N ASN A 336 -10.51 -4.63 6.01
CA ASN A 336 -10.05 -5.47 4.91
C ASN A 336 -9.43 -4.73 3.70
N VAL A 337 -9.39 -3.39 3.69
CA VAL A 337 -8.89 -2.59 2.55
C VAL A 337 -7.50 -2.02 2.87
N ASP A 338 -6.48 -2.79 2.49
CA ASP A 338 -5.07 -2.39 2.56
C ASP A 338 -4.85 -1.08 1.77
N SER A 339 -4.18 -0.11 2.38
CA SER A 339 -4.12 1.26 1.88
C SER A 339 -3.06 1.44 0.79
N THR A 340 -3.48 1.45 -0.47
CA THR A 340 -2.69 1.93 -1.60
C THR A 340 -3.51 2.93 -2.42
N ASN A 341 -3.75 4.12 -1.88
CA ASN A 341 -3.96 5.37 -2.63
C ASN A 341 -4.33 6.49 -1.66
N VAL A 342 -3.40 7.43 -1.42
CA VAL A 342 -3.73 8.77 -0.95
C VAL A 342 -3.24 9.73 -2.03
N ASP A 343 -4.22 10.26 -2.76
CA ASP A 343 -4.07 11.41 -3.63
C ASP A 343 -3.97 12.66 -2.76
N SER A 344 -2.82 13.33 -2.82
CA SER A 344 -2.50 14.52 -2.04
C SER A 344 -3.06 15.76 -2.74
N THR A 345 -4.33 16.09 -2.53
CA THR A 345 -4.87 17.37 -3.00
C THR A 345 -4.83 18.41 -1.87
N ARG A 346 -3.85 19.32 -1.90
CA ARG A 346 -3.91 20.62 -1.20
C ARG A 346 -4.35 21.70 -2.20
N PRO A 347 -5.10 22.73 -1.76
CA PRO A 347 -5.51 23.82 -2.65
C PRO A 347 -4.32 24.76 -2.90
N THR A 348 -3.98 24.98 -4.17
CA THR A 348 -2.98 25.96 -4.58
C THR A 348 -3.62 27.33 -4.75
N ASN A 349 -3.05 28.31 -4.05
CA ASN A 349 -3.33 29.72 -4.23
C ASN A 349 -2.79 30.22 -5.58
N VAL A 350 -3.53 31.17 -6.13
CA VAL A 350 -3.24 31.99 -7.30
C VAL A 350 -1.95 32.78 -7.08
N ASP A 351 -0.97 32.66 -7.97
CA ASP A 351 -0.26 33.84 -8.47
C ASP A 351 0.35 33.62 -9.85
N SER A 352 0.26 34.70 -10.62
CA SER A 352 0.72 34.93 -11.97
C SER A 352 2.22 35.15 -12.03
N THR A 353 2.88 34.64 -13.08
CA THR A 353 3.88 35.36 -13.92
C THR A 353 4.57 34.38 -14.88
N ARG A 354 4.67 34.81 -16.13
CA ARG A 354 5.26 34.09 -17.28
C ARG A 354 6.65 34.65 -17.55
N PRO A 355 7.65 33.82 -17.89
CA PRO A 355 8.62 34.22 -18.93
C PRO A 355 8.88 33.06 -19.91
N THR A 356 8.56 33.23 -21.20
CA THR A 356 9.46 33.52 -22.34
C THR A 356 10.38 32.37 -22.76
N ASN A 357 10.12 31.90 -23.99
CA ASN A 357 10.87 30.94 -24.81
C ASN A 357 12.39 31.13 -24.79
N VAL A 358 13.11 30.00 -24.80
CA VAL A 358 14.39 29.86 -25.49
C VAL A 358 14.42 28.48 -26.18
N ASP A 359 14.58 28.51 -27.50
CA ASP A 359 14.73 27.36 -28.39
C ASP A 359 15.99 26.53 -28.09
N SER A 360 15.90 25.20 -28.19
CA SER A 360 16.96 24.39 -28.79
C SER A 360 16.40 23.06 -29.32
N THR A 361 16.66 22.84 -30.60
CA THR A 361 16.14 21.78 -31.47
C THR A 361 16.99 20.50 -31.41
N THR A 362 16.34 19.36 -31.19
CA THR A 362 16.73 18.06 -31.77
C THR A 362 15.44 17.30 -32.12
N ALA A 363 15.20 17.15 -33.43
CA ALA A 363 13.95 16.61 -33.97
C ALA A 363 13.87 15.08 -33.83
N THR A 364 12.83 14.60 -33.16
CA THR A 364 12.34 13.23 -33.27
C THR A 364 11.53 13.12 -34.57
N ASN A 365 11.92 12.19 -35.45
CA ASN A 365 11.21 11.92 -36.69
C ASN A 365 9.83 11.28 -36.39
N ILE A 366 8.78 12.09 -36.42
CA ILE A 366 7.39 11.65 -36.50
C ILE A 366 7.04 11.53 -37.98
N ASP A 367 6.75 10.32 -38.46
CA ASP A 367 6.38 10.10 -39.85
C ASP A 367 4.98 10.69 -40.14
N SER A 368 4.89 11.47 -41.21
CA SER A 368 3.86 12.48 -41.44
C SER A 368 2.68 11.94 -42.25
N THR A 369 1.75 11.21 -41.61
CA THR A 369 0.45 10.91 -42.24
C THR A 369 -0.78 11.38 -41.47
N THR A 370 -0.64 11.82 -40.21
CA THR A 370 -1.60 12.71 -39.53
C THR A 370 -0.85 13.46 -38.45
N ALA A 371 -0.65 14.78 -38.60
CA ALA A 371 -0.03 15.60 -37.56
C ALA A 371 -0.94 15.63 -36.31
N THR A 372 -0.67 14.75 -35.36
CA THR A 372 -1.33 14.76 -34.05
C THR A 372 -0.49 15.57 -33.08
N ASN A 373 -1.02 16.72 -32.66
CA ASN A 373 -0.46 17.47 -31.54
C ASN A 373 -0.77 16.72 -30.24
N PHE A 374 0.21 16.02 -29.69
CA PHE A 374 0.16 15.55 -28.30
C PHE A 374 0.15 16.75 -27.36
N GLU A 375 -0.53 16.65 -26.20
CA GLU A 375 -0.47 17.71 -25.20
C GLU A 375 0.91 17.77 -24.52
N THR A 376 1.62 16.65 -24.49
CA THR A 376 2.96 16.53 -23.91
C THR A 376 3.93 15.82 -24.85
N THR A 377 5.22 16.18 -24.77
CA THR A 377 6.25 15.61 -25.64
C THR A 377 6.56 14.15 -25.27
N PRO A 378 6.53 13.22 -26.24
CA PRO A 378 6.92 11.83 -25.99
C PRO A 378 8.43 11.73 -25.69
N PRO A 379 8.87 10.75 -24.87
CA PRO A 379 10.29 10.51 -24.62
C PRO A 379 11.06 10.10 -25.86
N ASP A 380 12.34 10.48 -25.92
CA ASP A 380 13.24 10.10 -27.01
C ASP A 380 13.51 8.59 -27.04
N ALA A 381 13.70 8.05 -28.26
CA ALA A 381 14.06 6.66 -28.52
C ALA A 381 15.59 6.51 -28.60
N PRO A 382 16.27 5.92 -27.59
CA PRO A 382 17.72 5.74 -27.63
C PRO A 382 18.14 4.94 -28.85
N GLY A 383 18.97 5.54 -29.71
CA GLY A 383 19.48 4.90 -30.93
C GLY A 383 18.39 4.50 -31.93
N ASN A 384 17.26 5.22 -31.97
CA ASN A 384 16.11 4.90 -32.82
C ASN A 384 15.62 3.46 -32.61
N SER A 385 15.53 3.03 -31.34
CA SER A 385 15.13 1.67 -30.96
C SER A 385 13.62 1.41 -31.07
N TRP A 386 12.80 2.45 -31.20
CA TRP A 386 11.39 2.36 -31.59
C TRP A 386 10.94 3.59 -32.38
N ALA A 387 9.80 3.46 -33.06
CA ALA A 387 9.07 4.52 -33.73
C ALA A 387 7.64 4.63 -33.20
N LEU A 388 7.07 5.84 -33.25
CA LEU A 388 5.71 6.15 -32.82
C LEU A 388 4.88 6.66 -34.00
N SER A 389 3.62 6.21 -34.09
CA SER A 389 2.63 6.76 -35.02
C SER A 389 1.22 6.72 -34.42
N VAL A 390 0.26 7.42 -35.03
CA VAL A 390 -1.14 7.44 -34.60
C VAL A 390 -2.02 6.99 -35.76
N PRO A 391 -2.18 5.67 -35.99
CA PRO A 391 -2.87 5.14 -37.18
C PRO A 391 -4.38 5.38 -37.17
N ALA A 392 -4.96 5.73 -36.01
CA ALA A 392 -6.35 6.14 -35.86
C ALA A 392 -6.52 6.99 -34.59
N PRO A 393 -7.63 7.75 -34.46
CA PRO A 393 -7.86 8.62 -33.32
C PRO A 393 -7.69 7.90 -31.98
N TYR A 394 -6.92 8.51 -31.08
CA TYR A 394 -6.63 8.02 -29.73
C TYR A 394 -5.78 6.74 -29.63
N ILE A 395 -5.20 6.27 -30.73
CA ILE A 395 -4.43 5.01 -30.77
C ILE A 395 -2.96 5.31 -31.02
N LEU A 396 -2.11 4.92 -30.08
CA LEU A 396 -0.66 4.98 -30.25
C LEU A 396 -0.16 3.66 -30.84
N LEU A 397 0.51 3.68 -31.97
CA LEU A 397 1.27 2.54 -32.48
C LEU A 397 2.75 2.72 -32.13
N VAL A 398 3.28 1.78 -31.36
CA VAL A 398 4.69 1.67 -30.99
C VAL A 398 5.30 0.52 -31.78
N THR A 399 6.33 0.81 -32.58
CA THR A 399 7.03 -0.19 -33.39
C THR A 399 8.48 -0.29 -32.91
N ILE A 400 8.93 -1.47 -32.47
CA ILE A 400 10.35 -1.70 -32.15
C ILE A 400 11.13 -1.78 -33.47
N THR A 401 12.10 -0.91 -33.68
CA THR A 401 12.79 -0.69 -34.98
C THR A 401 14.19 -1.31 -35.01
N ARG A 402 14.32 -2.53 -34.50
CA ARG A 402 15.59 -3.30 -34.45
C ARG A 402 15.49 -4.58 -35.26
N ALA A 403 14.88 -4.53 -36.44
CA ALA A 403 14.57 -5.72 -37.24
C ALA A 403 15.80 -6.58 -37.55
N LYS A 404 16.97 -5.97 -37.75
CA LYS A 404 18.25 -6.67 -37.97
C LYS A 404 18.69 -7.51 -36.77
N GLN A 405 18.31 -7.12 -35.55
CA GLN A 405 18.58 -7.82 -34.30
C GLN A 405 17.34 -8.59 -33.80
N MET A 406 16.41 -8.93 -34.70
CA MET A 406 15.17 -9.63 -34.35
C MET A 406 14.35 -8.90 -33.28
N ASN A 407 14.39 -7.56 -33.29
CA ASN A 407 13.72 -6.69 -32.33
C ASN A 407 14.07 -7.01 -30.87
N SER A 408 15.31 -7.46 -30.61
CA SER A 408 15.84 -7.61 -29.26
C SER A 408 15.97 -6.25 -28.57
N ILE A 409 15.85 -6.24 -27.24
CA ILE A 409 15.80 -5.01 -26.45
C ILE A 409 17.08 -4.84 -25.62
N PRO A 410 17.87 -3.79 -25.88
CA PRO A 410 19.01 -3.39 -25.05
C PRO A 410 18.60 -2.82 -23.68
N PHE A 411 19.52 -2.81 -22.72
CA PHE A 411 19.25 -2.32 -21.35
C PHE A 411 18.72 -0.88 -21.29
N ALA A 412 19.35 0.04 -22.02
CA ALA A 412 18.90 1.44 -22.07
C ALA A 412 17.50 1.59 -22.67
N THR A 413 17.15 0.71 -23.62
CA THR A 413 15.84 0.70 -24.30
C THR A 413 14.73 0.29 -23.33
N HIS A 414 14.98 -0.60 -22.35
CA HIS A 414 13.96 -0.93 -21.34
C HIS A 414 13.49 0.27 -20.52
N TRP A 415 14.42 1.07 -20.01
CA TRP A 415 14.12 2.25 -19.20
C TRP A 415 13.42 3.34 -19.99
N ALA A 416 13.82 3.52 -21.24
CA ALA A 416 13.26 4.57 -22.06
C ALA A 416 11.86 4.14 -22.61
N LEU A 417 11.62 2.86 -22.85
CA LEU A 417 10.26 2.32 -23.03
C LEU A 417 9.40 2.45 -21.76
N HIS A 418 9.95 2.22 -20.56
CA HIS A 418 9.22 2.46 -19.31
C HIS A 418 8.71 3.92 -19.22
N LYS A 419 9.56 4.90 -19.53
CA LYS A 419 9.16 6.31 -19.60
C LYS A 419 8.09 6.55 -20.68
N LEU A 420 8.20 5.90 -21.84
CA LEU A 420 7.19 5.98 -22.90
C LEU A 420 5.82 5.53 -22.39
N TRP A 421 5.75 4.43 -21.65
CA TRP A 421 4.47 3.93 -21.12
C TRP A 421 3.89 4.82 -20.02
N GLU A 422 4.74 5.41 -19.17
CA GLU A 422 4.30 6.42 -18.19
C GLU A 422 3.75 7.68 -18.85
N TRP A 423 4.42 8.14 -19.92
CA TRP A 423 3.94 9.25 -20.74
C TRP A 423 2.61 8.90 -21.40
N PHE A 424 2.51 7.72 -22.03
CA PHE A 424 1.28 7.25 -22.67
C PHE A 424 0.10 7.23 -21.69
N ASP A 425 0.32 6.81 -20.43
CA ASP A 425 -0.73 6.85 -19.40
C ASP A 425 -1.20 8.26 -19.07
N LYS A 426 -0.30 9.25 -19.11
CA LYS A 426 -0.59 10.66 -18.80
C LYS A 426 -1.15 11.43 -19.99
N GLU A 427 -0.83 11.04 -21.22
CA GLU A 427 -1.21 11.77 -22.44
C GLU A 427 -2.72 11.67 -22.74
N PRO A 428 -3.52 12.74 -22.56
CA PRO A 428 -4.98 12.66 -22.63
C PRO A 428 -5.51 12.45 -24.05
N THR A 429 -4.72 12.75 -25.08
CA THR A 429 -5.08 12.51 -26.49
C THR A 429 -5.00 11.03 -26.87
N LEU A 430 -4.52 10.15 -25.98
CA LEU A 430 -4.34 8.72 -26.22
C LEU A 430 -5.17 7.88 -25.25
N ARG A 431 -5.72 6.78 -25.76
CA ARG A 431 -6.60 5.86 -25.01
C ARG A 431 -6.12 4.41 -25.04
N VAL A 432 -5.57 3.95 -26.15
CA VAL A 432 -5.15 2.56 -26.36
C VAL A 432 -3.81 2.56 -27.10
N ALA A 433 -2.89 1.66 -26.74
CA ALA A 433 -1.67 1.45 -27.51
C ALA A 433 -1.69 0.11 -28.24
N VAL A 434 -1.04 0.07 -29.40
CA VAL A 434 -0.66 -1.15 -30.13
C VAL A 434 0.86 -1.22 -30.12
N LEU A 435 1.42 -2.36 -29.74
CA LEU A 435 2.85 -2.63 -29.81
C LEU A 435 3.12 -3.68 -30.88
N THR A 436 4.14 -3.46 -31.72
CA THR A 436 4.62 -4.44 -32.71
C THR A 436 6.13 -4.35 -32.92
N GLY A 437 6.70 -5.30 -33.66
CA GLY A 437 8.10 -5.27 -34.10
C GLY A 437 8.20 -4.88 -35.58
N GLU A 438 9.26 -4.20 -35.97
CA GLU A 438 9.54 -3.89 -37.37
C GLU A 438 9.86 -5.17 -38.18
N GLY A 439 9.38 -5.21 -39.41
CA GLY A 439 9.62 -6.31 -40.36
C GLY A 439 8.66 -7.48 -40.20
N LYS A 440 9.04 -8.65 -40.71
CA LYS A 440 8.20 -9.86 -40.75
C LYS A 440 8.74 -11.03 -39.91
N LYS A 441 9.94 -10.89 -39.34
CA LYS A 441 10.64 -12.01 -38.68
C LYS A 441 10.31 -12.13 -37.20
N ALA A 442 10.35 -11.02 -36.48
CA ALA A 442 10.23 -11.04 -35.02
C ALA A 442 9.33 -9.91 -34.55
N PHE A 443 8.47 -10.23 -33.59
CA PHE A 443 7.87 -9.23 -32.71
C PHE A 443 8.94 -8.73 -31.74
N CYS A 444 9.55 -9.65 -30.99
CA CYS A 444 10.69 -9.40 -30.11
C CYS A 444 11.33 -10.74 -29.72
N ALA A 445 12.64 -10.86 -29.93
CA ALA A 445 13.40 -12.07 -29.57
C ALA A 445 13.94 -12.08 -28.13
N GLY A 446 13.61 -11.06 -27.31
CA GLY A 446 14.05 -10.96 -25.92
C GLY A 446 15.25 -10.03 -25.73
N GLN A 447 16.04 -10.28 -24.67
CA GLN A 447 17.20 -9.45 -24.30
C GLN A 447 18.22 -9.41 -25.45
N ASP A 448 18.86 -8.26 -25.66
CA ASP A 448 20.01 -8.18 -26.57
C ASP A 448 21.19 -8.98 -26.01
N LEU A 449 21.38 -10.19 -26.54
CA LEU A 449 22.42 -11.12 -26.09
C LEU A 449 23.84 -10.66 -26.46
N ILE A 450 23.99 -9.82 -27.49
CA ILE A 450 25.29 -9.25 -27.86
C ILE A 450 25.70 -8.24 -26.79
N GLU A 451 24.80 -7.31 -26.44
CA GLU A 451 25.05 -6.35 -25.35
C GLU A 451 25.28 -7.07 -24.01
N LEU A 452 24.52 -8.13 -23.73
CA LEU A 452 24.70 -8.93 -22.53
C LEU A 452 26.09 -9.59 -22.48
N GLY A 453 26.54 -10.15 -23.61
CA GLY A 453 27.87 -10.73 -23.74
C GLY A 453 28.99 -9.70 -23.55
N GLU A 454 28.87 -8.54 -24.18
CA GLU A 454 29.82 -7.42 -24.05
C GLU A 454 29.92 -6.92 -22.60
N ARG A 455 28.78 -6.73 -21.92
CA ARG A 455 28.74 -6.33 -20.50
C ARG A 455 29.36 -7.37 -19.58
N SER A 456 29.13 -8.65 -19.87
CA SER A 456 29.70 -9.76 -19.08
C SER A 456 31.20 -9.82 -19.23
N ALA A 457 31.71 -9.67 -20.46
CA ALA A 457 33.13 -9.57 -20.76
C ALA A 457 33.77 -8.35 -20.07
N ALA A 458 33.14 -7.17 -20.13
CA ALA A 458 33.61 -5.96 -19.47
C ALA A 458 33.65 -6.07 -17.93
N ALA A 459 32.79 -6.92 -17.35
CA ALA A 459 32.77 -7.22 -15.93
C ALA A 459 33.78 -8.30 -15.50
N GLY A 460 34.60 -8.83 -16.43
CA GLY A 460 35.59 -9.87 -16.15
C GLY A 460 35.00 -11.26 -15.91
N LEU A 461 33.74 -11.47 -16.31
CA LEU A 461 32.98 -12.70 -16.07
C LEU A 461 33.08 -13.59 -17.31
N SER A 462 33.86 -14.67 -17.19
CA SER A 462 34.34 -15.47 -18.34
C SER A 462 33.84 -16.92 -18.36
N ASN A 463 33.19 -17.39 -17.29
CA ASN A 463 32.66 -18.75 -17.22
C ASN A 463 31.12 -18.78 -17.22
N ALA A 464 30.54 -19.92 -17.61
CA ALA A 464 29.09 -20.09 -17.75
C ALA A 464 28.31 -19.93 -16.43
N ALA A 465 28.96 -20.20 -15.29
CA ALA A 465 28.37 -20.05 -13.97
C ALA A 465 28.22 -18.57 -13.57
N ASP A 466 29.20 -17.73 -13.91
CA ASP A 466 29.18 -16.29 -13.67
C ASP A 466 28.12 -15.57 -14.53
N LEU A 467 27.89 -16.04 -15.75
CA LEU A 467 26.82 -15.56 -16.64
C LEU A 467 25.42 -15.88 -16.10
N ALA A 468 25.22 -17.08 -15.57
CA ALA A 468 23.97 -17.47 -14.91
C ALA A 468 23.74 -16.69 -13.61
N LEU A 469 24.81 -16.36 -12.87
CA LEU A 469 24.77 -15.55 -11.64
C LEU A 469 24.45 -14.07 -11.93
N LEU A 470 24.95 -13.49 -13.02
CA LEU A 470 24.58 -12.16 -13.50
C LEU A 470 23.08 -12.05 -13.83
N ALA A 471 22.54 -13.09 -14.49
CA ALA A 471 21.12 -13.17 -14.83
C ALA A 471 20.20 -13.31 -13.60
N THR A 472 20.72 -13.78 -12.46
CA THR A 472 19.96 -14.03 -11.23
C THR A 472 20.14 -12.96 -10.14
N VAL A 473 21.30 -12.31 -10.03
CA VAL A 473 21.65 -11.53 -8.81
C VAL A 473 21.81 -10.01 -9.07
N LYS A 474 22.05 -9.58 -10.32
CA LYS A 474 22.19 -8.14 -10.69
C LYS A 474 21.22 -7.64 -11.79
N SER A 475 20.53 -8.54 -12.48
CA SER A 475 19.65 -8.21 -13.63
C SER A 475 18.40 -7.39 -13.26
N ILE A 476 17.97 -7.41 -12.00
CA ILE A 476 16.88 -6.55 -11.50
C ILE A 476 17.31 -5.06 -11.44
N GLN A 477 18.62 -4.75 -11.40
CA GLN A 477 19.09 -3.36 -11.52
C GLN A 477 19.10 -2.84 -12.97
N GLY A 478 18.98 -3.73 -13.97
CA GLY A 478 18.99 -3.36 -15.40
C GLY A 478 17.60 -3.12 -15.99
N HIS A 479 16.56 -3.75 -15.45
CA HIS A 479 15.18 -3.55 -15.90
C HIS A 479 14.46 -2.52 -15.01
N PRO A 480 13.57 -1.69 -15.57
CA PRO A 480 12.72 -0.81 -14.78
C PRO A 480 11.75 -1.62 -13.90
N PRO A 481 11.12 -1.02 -12.88
CA PRO A 481 10.13 -1.71 -12.02
C PRO A 481 8.98 -2.37 -12.79
N SER A 482 8.63 -1.82 -13.95
CA SER A 482 7.62 -2.36 -14.87
C SER A 482 8.10 -3.54 -15.74
N GLY A 483 9.32 -4.03 -15.53
CA GLY A 483 9.88 -5.23 -16.15
C GLY A 483 10.45 -5.02 -17.56
N PHE A 484 10.56 -6.13 -18.29
CA PHE A 484 11.10 -6.18 -19.65
C PHE A 484 10.32 -5.26 -20.58
N ALA A 485 11.06 -4.43 -21.33
CA ALA A 485 10.54 -3.39 -22.23
C ALA A 485 9.55 -2.41 -21.56
N GLY A 486 9.59 -2.31 -20.23
CA GLY A 486 8.64 -1.54 -19.46
C GLY A 486 7.20 -2.08 -19.47
N ILE A 487 6.97 -3.31 -19.93
CA ILE A 487 5.64 -3.92 -20.08
C ILE A 487 5.44 -5.17 -19.24
N SER A 488 6.40 -6.09 -19.14
CA SER A 488 6.12 -7.44 -18.61
C SER A 488 5.56 -7.47 -17.18
N ARG A 489 5.80 -6.41 -16.39
CA ARG A 489 5.26 -6.21 -15.03
C ARG A 489 4.50 -4.88 -14.89
N ARG A 490 4.08 -4.27 -16.00
CA ARG A 490 3.41 -2.97 -16.01
C ARG A 490 2.00 -3.04 -15.40
N THR A 491 1.70 -2.08 -14.54
CA THR A 491 0.40 -1.85 -13.88
C THR A 491 -0.27 -0.52 -14.29
N GLY A 492 0.17 0.10 -15.40
CA GLY A 492 -0.33 1.40 -15.87
C GLY A 492 -1.82 1.43 -16.22
N LYS A 493 -2.40 2.60 -16.49
CA LYS A 493 -3.86 2.85 -16.58
C LYS A 493 -4.49 2.37 -17.89
N LYS A 494 -3.83 2.65 -19.01
CA LYS A 494 -4.40 2.45 -20.35
C LYS A 494 -4.03 1.10 -20.95
N PRO A 495 -4.93 0.48 -21.75
CA PRO A 495 -4.72 -0.83 -22.36
C PRO A 495 -3.65 -0.84 -23.45
N ILE A 496 -2.94 -1.95 -23.55
CA ILE A 496 -1.94 -2.24 -24.60
C ILE A 496 -2.32 -3.52 -25.33
N ILE A 497 -2.36 -3.46 -26.66
CA ILE A 497 -2.59 -4.60 -27.55
C ILE A 497 -1.26 -5.00 -28.20
N ALA A 498 -0.88 -6.28 -28.11
CA ALA A 498 0.26 -6.79 -28.87
C ALA A 498 -0.19 -7.22 -30.28
N ALA A 499 0.42 -6.65 -31.31
CA ALA A 499 0.33 -7.11 -32.69
C ALA A 499 1.57 -7.95 -33.00
N VAL A 500 1.49 -9.26 -32.76
CA VAL A 500 2.63 -10.18 -32.81
C VAL A 500 2.86 -10.65 -34.24
N ASN A 501 3.76 -9.97 -34.95
CA ASN A 501 4.05 -10.16 -36.36
C ASN A 501 5.06 -11.28 -36.68
N GLY A 502 5.65 -11.93 -35.67
CA GLY A 502 6.65 -12.99 -35.85
C GLY A 502 7.06 -13.63 -34.52
N PHE A 503 8.33 -13.99 -34.37
CA PHE A 503 8.87 -14.54 -33.12
C PHE A 503 8.64 -13.60 -31.92
N ALA A 504 7.98 -14.11 -30.88
CA ALA A 504 7.89 -13.54 -29.55
C ALA A 504 8.52 -14.53 -28.57
N LEU A 505 9.81 -14.37 -28.29
CA LEU A 505 10.59 -15.34 -27.51
C LEU A 505 11.20 -14.70 -26.27
N GLY A 506 11.25 -15.48 -25.20
CA GLY A 506 11.77 -15.06 -23.90
C GLY A 506 11.10 -13.77 -23.43
N GLY A 507 11.88 -12.72 -23.14
CA GLY A 507 11.38 -11.38 -22.82
C GLY A 507 10.32 -10.83 -23.79
N GLY A 508 10.40 -11.18 -25.08
CA GLY A 508 9.37 -10.83 -26.06
C GLY A 508 8.03 -11.53 -25.82
N PHE A 509 8.05 -12.77 -25.34
CA PHE A 509 6.83 -13.46 -24.90
C PHE A 509 6.35 -12.95 -23.54
N GLU A 510 7.25 -12.53 -22.64
CA GLU A 510 6.89 -11.89 -21.37
C GLU A 510 6.12 -10.58 -21.58
N ILE A 511 6.42 -9.84 -22.67
CA ILE A 511 5.61 -8.69 -23.10
C ILE A 511 4.19 -9.15 -23.43
N VAL A 512 4.05 -10.15 -24.31
CA VAL A 512 2.75 -10.66 -24.77
C VAL A 512 1.90 -11.14 -23.60
N LEU A 513 2.49 -11.90 -22.67
CA LEU A 513 1.82 -12.46 -21.50
C LEU A 513 1.24 -11.40 -20.54
N ASN A 514 1.72 -10.15 -20.61
CA ASN A 514 1.19 -9.04 -19.82
C ASN A 514 0.37 -8.03 -20.64
N CYS A 515 0.27 -8.14 -21.96
CA CYS A 515 -0.62 -7.28 -22.76
C CYS A 515 -2.10 -7.57 -22.47
N ASP A 516 -2.96 -6.57 -22.64
CA ASP A 516 -4.41 -6.71 -22.36
C ASP A 516 -5.12 -7.54 -23.42
N MET A 517 -4.65 -7.43 -24.66
CA MET A 517 -5.14 -8.19 -25.81
C MET A 517 -3.98 -8.51 -26.76
N VAL A 518 -4.12 -9.58 -27.53
CA VAL A 518 -3.11 -10.06 -28.46
C VAL A 518 -3.76 -10.44 -29.79
N VAL A 519 -3.24 -9.86 -30.87
CA VAL A 519 -3.51 -10.27 -32.25
C VAL A 519 -2.23 -10.83 -32.83
N ALA A 520 -2.26 -12.08 -33.30
CA ALA A 520 -1.08 -12.77 -33.81
C ALA A 520 -1.11 -12.90 -35.35
N SER A 521 0.05 -12.83 -35.98
CA SER A 521 0.24 -13.31 -37.35
C SER A 521 0.05 -14.84 -37.39
N PRO A 522 -0.47 -15.42 -38.49
CA PRO A 522 -0.45 -16.88 -38.68
C PRO A 522 0.95 -17.50 -38.59
N THR A 523 2.00 -16.71 -38.82
CA THR A 523 3.40 -17.13 -38.74
C THR A 523 4.07 -16.75 -37.41
N ALA A 524 3.31 -16.29 -36.41
CA ALA A 524 3.85 -15.97 -35.11
C ALA A 524 4.21 -17.25 -34.33
N THR A 525 5.28 -17.13 -33.54
CA THR A 525 5.78 -18.22 -32.70
C THR A 525 6.07 -17.67 -31.31
N PHE A 526 5.67 -18.41 -30.28
CA PHE A 526 5.79 -18.00 -28.88
C PHE A 526 6.60 -19.00 -28.07
N GLY A 527 7.34 -18.55 -27.05
CA GLY A 527 8.00 -19.47 -26.12
C GLY A 527 8.96 -18.83 -25.14
N LEU A 528 9.31 -19.59 -24.09
CA LEU A 528 10.31 -19.24 -23.06
C LEU A 528 11.50 -20.22 -23.13
N PRO A 529 12.41 -20.10 -24.10
CA PRO A 529 13.53 -21.03 -24.28
C PRO A 529 14.69 -20.83 -23.29
N GLU A 530 14.52 -20.00 -22.26
CA GLU A 530 15.57 -19.65 -21.28
C GLU A 530 16.19 -20.89 -20.62
N ALA A 531 15.37 -21.87 -20.23
CA ALA A 531 15.82 -23.08 -19.55
C ALA A 531 16.83 -23.89 -20.39
N LEU A 532 16.68 -23.89 -21.72
CA LEU A 532 17.61 -24.54 -22.66
C LEU A 532 19.00 -23.88 -22.67
N ARG A 533 19.12 -22.67 -22.12
CA ARG A 533 20.37 -21.90 -22.00
C ARG A 533 20.82 -21.72 -20.54
N GLY A 534 20.26 -22.49 -19.61
CA GLY A 534 20.65 -22.44 -18.19
C GLY A 534 20.25 -21.15 -17.47
N ILE A 535 19.28 -20.40 -18.01
CA ILE A 535 18.70 -19.20 -17.39
C ILE A 535 17.18 -19.38 -17.25
N TYR A 536 16.49 -18.47 -16.58
CA TYR A 536 15.03 -18.51 -16.43
C TYR A 536 14.39 -17.18 -16.84
N ALA A 537 13.11 -17.22 -17.23
CA ALA A 537 12.32 -16.04 -17.60
C ALA A 537 11.91 -15.23 -16.35
N GLY A 538 12.85 -14.41 -15.85
CA GLY A 538 12.73 -13.71 -14.57
C GLY A 538 12.05 -12.34 -14.62
N ALA A 539 11.64 -11.84 -15.79
CA ALA A 539 11.00 -10.53 -15.89
C ALA A 539 9.47 -10.58 -15.68
N GLY A 540 8.94 -11.67 -15.13
CA GLY A 540 7.52 -11.87 -14.81
C GLY A 540 6.80 -12.90 -15.68
N GLY A 541 7.47 -13.49 -16.67
CA GLY A 541 6.91 -14.46 -17.61
C GLY A 541 6.35 -15.72 -16.97
N LEU A 542 7.10 -16.35 -16.07
CA LEU A 542 6.69 -17.61 -15.43
C LEU A 542 5.37 -17.50 -14.64
N PRO A 543 5.20 -16.56 -13.70
CA PRO A 543 3.93 -16.43 -12.98
C PRO A 543 2.77 -16.02 -13.91
N ARG A 544 3.05 -15.27 -14.98
CA ARG A 544 2.05 -14.88 -15.98
C ARG A 544 1.59 -16.04 -16.84
N LEU A 545 2.52 -16.85 -17.30
CA LEU A 545 2.24 -18.05 -18.09
C LEU A 545 1.38 -19.02 -17.28
N LEU A 546 1.70 -19.21 -15.99
CA LEU A 546 0.89 -20.02 -15.08
C LEU A 546 -0.53 -19.48 -14.94
N ARG A 547 -0.68 -18.16 -14.71
CA ARG A 547 -2.00 -17.52 -14.54
C ARG A 547 -2.85 -17.51 -15.82
N ASN A 548 -2.21 -17.46 -16.99
CA ASN A 548 -2.90 -17.44 -18.27
C ASN A 548 -3.20 -18.83 -18.83
N THR A 549 -2.60 -19.87 -18.25
CA THR A 549 -2.78 -21.25 -18.69
C THR A 549 -3.05 -22.15 -17.48
N SER A 550 -2.54 -23.38 -17.49
CA SER A 550 -2.58 -24.30 -16.36
C SER A 550 -1.17 -24.71 -15.99
N LEU A 551 -0.98 -25.22 -14.76
CA LEU A 551 0.33 -25.65 -14.28
C LEU A 551 1.04 -26.65 -15.23
N PRO A 552 0.39 -27.70 -15.77
CA PRO A 552 1.04 -28.62 -16.70
C PRO A 552 1.50 -27.93 -17.99
N ILE A 553 0.67 -27.07 -18.57
CA ILE A 553 0.99 -26.36 -19.82
C ILE A 553 2.12 -25.35 -19.60
N ALA A 554 2.05 -24.58 -18.52
CA ALA A 554 3.09 -23.61 -18.17
C ALA A 554 4.45 -24.31 -17.96
N ASN A 555 4.46 -25.43 -17.23
CA ASN A 555 5.66 -26.23 -17.02
C ASN A 555 6.17 -26.86 -18.32
N GLU A 556 5.29 -27.40 -19.16
CA GLU A 556 5.68 -27.96 -20.45
C GLU A 556 6.38 -26.90 -21.30
N ILE A 557 5.79 -25.71 -21.45
CA ILE A 557 6.37 -24.62 -22.25
C ILE A 557 7.71 -24.15 -21.66
N ALA A 558 7.75 -23.83 -20.36
CA ALA A 558 8.90 -23.19 -19.74
C ALA A 558 10.06 -24.16 -19.47
N LEU A 559 9.77 -25.41 -19.05
CA LEU A 559 10.81 -26.37 -18.68
C LEU A 559 11.38 -27.13 -19.89
N THR A 560 10.59 -27.31 -20.95
CA THR A 560 11.11 -27.91 -22.21
C THR A 560 11.63 -26.86 -23.18
N GLY A 561 11.30 -25.58 -22.97
CA GLY A 561 11.63 -24.48 -23.87
C GLY A 561 10.95 -24.60 -25.24
N ARG A 562 9.87 -25.40 -25.37
CA ARG A 562 9.18 -25.60 -26.64
C ARG A 562 8.49 -24.33 -27.13
N PHE A 563 8.26 -24.28 -28.44
CA PHE A 563 7.58 -23.18 -29.09
C PHE A 563 6.12 -23.51 -29.40
N LEU A 564 5.27 -22.50 -29.33
CA LEU A 564 3.85 -22.54 -29.71
C LEU A 564 3.67 -21.88 -31.07
N SER A 565 2.80 -22.46 -31.90
CA SER A 565 2.26 -21.77 -33.08
C SER A 565 1.21 -20.73 -32.67
N ALA A 566 0.83 -19.84 -33.60
CA ALA A 566 -0.26 -18.90 -33.38
C ALA A 566 -1.60 -19.59 -33.07
N ASP A 567 -1.90 -20.70 -33.76
CA ASP A 567 -3.12 -21.47 -33.54
C ASP A 567 -3.13 -22.16 -32.17
N GLU A 568 -2.01 -22.74 -31.75
CA GLU A 568 -1.89 -23.35 -30.43
C GLU A 568 -1.99 -22.30 -29.33
N ALA A 569 -1.33 -21.14 -29.49
CA ALA A 569 -1.44 -20.04 -28.53
C ALA A 569 -2.89 -19.52 -28.42
N MET A 570 -3.66 -19.54 -29.51
CA MET A 570 -5.09 -19.22 -29.48
C MET A 570 -5.92 -20.29 -28.76
N GLN A 571 -5.62 -21.59 -28.97
CA GLN A 571 -6.27 -22.69 -28.26
C GLN A 571 -6.01 -22.66 -26.75
N LEU A 572 -4.81 -22.21 -26.35
CA LEU A 572 -4.42 -22.00 -24.96
C LEU A 572 -4.90 -20.67 -24.37
N LEU A 573 -5.72 -19.90 -25.12
CA LEU A 573 -6.28 -18.61 -24.71
C LEU A 573 -5.24 -17.50 -24.45
N LEU A 574 -4.02 -17.65 -24.98
CA LEU A 574 -2.95 -16.65 -24.92
C LEU A 574 -3.11 -15.57 -26.00
N VAL A 575 -3.89 -15.86 -27.05
CA VAL A 575 -4.12 -14.99 -28.21
C VAL A 575 -5.62 -14.82 -28.43
N ASN A 576 -6.09 -13.56 -28.57
CA ASN A 576 -7.52 -13.29 -28.84
C ASN A 576 -7.89 -13.66 -30.27
N LYS A 577 -6.98 -13.42 -31.22
CA LYS A 577 -7.22 -13.60 -32.64
C LYS A 577 -5.94 -13.86 -33.43
N VAL A 578 -5.98 -14.83 -34.33
CA VAL A 578 -5.03 -14.94 -35.44
C VAL A 578 -5.55 -14.10 -36.63
N SER A 579 -4.72 -13.19 -37.11
CA SER A 579 -5.03 -12.30 -38.24
C SER A 579 -5.15 -13.07 -39.56
N LYS A 580 -5.83 -12.49 -40.55
CA LYS A 580 -6.14 -13.17 -41.82
C LYS A 580 -4.87 -13.48 -42.62
N THR A 581 -3.92 -12.56 -42.62
CA THR A 581 -2.61 -12.69 -43.27
C THR A 581 -1.53 -12.11 -42.37
N PRO A 582 -0.25 -12.52 -42.52
CA PRO A 582 0.85 -11.94 -41.77
C PRO A 582 0.93 -10.41 -41.86
N GLU A 583 0.60 -9.84 -43.02
CA GLU A 583 0.62 -8.39 -43.26
C GLU A 583 -0.51 -7.65 -42.55
N SER A 584 -1.65 -8.31 -42.29
CA SER A 584 -2.84 -7.69 -41.71
C SER A 584 -2.81 -7.57 -40.18
N VAL A 585 -1.81 -8.13 -39.49
CA VAL A 585 -1.78 -8.23 -38.02
C VAL A 585 -1.87 -6.87 -37.32
N VAL A 586 -1.16 -5.85 -37.81
CA VAL A 586 -1.16 -4.51 -37.23
C VAL A 586 -2.50 -3.81 -37.48
N ASP A 587 -3.01 -3.86 -38.71
CA ASP A 587 -4.30 -3.25 -39.07
C ASP A 587 -5.46 -3.86 -38.26
N GLU A 588 -5.43 -5.17 -38.06
CA GLU A 588 -6.44 -5.87 -37.26
C GLU A 588 -6.33 -5.55 -35.76
N ALA A 589 -5.12 -5.36 -35.24
CA ALA A 589 -4.90 -4.87 -33.87
C ALA A 589 -5.37 -3.41 -33.70
N VAL A 590 -5.11 -2.55 -34.68
CA VAL A 590 -5.62 -1.16 -34.71
C VAL A 590 -7.15 -1.14 -34.80
N ALA A 591 -7.77 -2.05 -35.55
CA ALA A 591 -9.22 -2.19 -35.59
C ALA A 591 -9.80 -2.59 -34.22
N LEU A 592 -9.14 -3.49 -33.49
CA LEU A 592 -9.52 -3.86 -32.12
C LEU A 592 -9.31 -2.71 -31.13
N ALA A 593 -8.19 -1.98 -31.25
CA ALA A 593 -7.92 -0.77 -30.48
C ALA A 593 -8.97 0.32 -30.74
N SER A 594 -9.41 0.48 -31.99
CA SER A 594 -10.44 1.46 -32.38
C SER A 594 -11.79 1.16 -31.72
N LYS A 595 -12.20 -0.11 -31.65
CA LYS A 595 -13.41 -0.52 -30.93
C LYS A 595 -13.31 -0.17 -29.44
N THR A 596 -12.14 -0.39 -28.85
CA THR A 596 -11.88 -0.08 -27.44
C THR A 596 -11.89 1.45 -27.21
N ALA A 597 -11.18 2.21 -28.04
CA ALA A 597 -11.06 3.66 -27.94
C ALA A 597 -12.38 4.43 -28.15
N ALA A 598 -13.37 3.81 -28.78
CA ALA A 598 -14.71 4.37 -28.98
C ALA A 598 -15.59 4.34 -27.70
N ILE A 599 -15.16 3.64 -26.65
CA ILE A 599 -15.86 3.55 -25.36
C ILE A 599 -15.37 4.67 -24.42
N SER A 600 -16.09 4.89 -23.31
CA SER A 600 -15.70 5.83 -22.24
C SER A 600 -14.27 5.57 -21.76
N PRO A 601 -13.37 6.57 -21.80
CA PRO A 601 -12.01 6.47 -21.26
C PRO A 601 -11.99 6.03 -19.79
N ASP A 602 -12.85 6.63 -18.97
CA ASP A 602 -12.98 6.26 -17.55
C ASP A 602 -13.42 4.79 -17.40
N ALA A 603 -14.42 4.36 -18.19
CA ALA A 603 -14.88 2.98 -18.13
C ALA A 603 -13.81 1.98 -18.58
N ILE A 604 -13.01 2.32 -19.60
CA ILE A 604 -11.88 1.48 -20.03
C ILE A 604 -10.87 1.33 -18.89
N ILE A 605 -10.47 2.45 -18.27
CA ILE A 605 -9.48 2.45 -17.18
C ILE A 605 -9.98 1.65 -15.98
N VAL A 606 -11.21 1.91 -15.52
CA VAL A 606 -11.80 1.22 -14.36
C VAL A 606 -12.03 -0.26 -14.66
N SER A 607 -12.62 -0.61 -15.81
CA SER A 607 -12.88 -2.00 -16.17
C SER A 607 -11.57 -2.79 -16.29
N ARG A 608 -10.55 -2.20 -16.91
CA ARG A 608 -9.23 -2.80 -17.01
C ARG A 608 -8.60 -2.97 -15.62
N SER A 609 -8.69 -1.96 -14.76
CA SER A 609 -8.18 -2.03 -13.39
C SER A 609 -8.84 -3.17 -12.62
N ALA A 610 -10.16 -3.35 -12.76
CA ALA A 610 -10.91 -4.42 -12.10
C ALA A 610 -10.50 -5.81 -12.59
N ILE A 611 -10.42 -6.00 -13.91
CA ILE A 611 -9.95 -7.27 -14.49
C ILE A 611 -8.52 -7.59 -14.04
N ARG A 612 -7.64 -6.58 -14.04
CA ARG A 612 -6.25 -6.75 -13.60
C ARG A 612 -6.17 -7.11 -12.12
N GLU A 613 -6.89 -6.42 -11.26
CA GLU A 613 -6.93 -6.72 -9.81
C GLU A 613 -7.43 -8.15 -9.55
N ALA A 614 -8.51 -8.57 -10.23
CA ALA A 614 -9.01 -9.95 -10.16
C ALA A 614 -7.95 -10.96 -10.60
N TRP A 615 -7.24 -10.66 -11.69
CA TRP A 615 -6.24 -11.57 -12.26
C TRP A 615 -4.96 -11.65 -11.43
N GLU A 616 -4.56 -10.56 -10.76
CA GLU A 616 -3.40 -10.58 -9.85
C GLU A 616 -3.70 -11.29 -8.54
N THR A 617 -4.88 -11.05 -7.96
CA THR A 617 -5.16 -11.41 -6.56
C THR A 617 -6.17 -12.55 -6.41
N GLY A 618 -6.85 -12.95 -7.48
CA GLY A 618 -7.92 -13.97 -7.47
C GLY A 618 -9.21 -13.53 -6.78
N SER A 619 -9.32 -12.28 -6.32
CA SER A 619 -10.46 -11.80 -5.55
C SER A 619 -11.50 -11.09 -6.42
N VAL A 620 -12.68 -11.70 -6.54
CA VAL A 620 -13.85 -11.09 -7.22
C VAL A 620 -14.31 -9.83 -6.49
N GLU A 621 -14.30 -9.85 -5.15
CA GLU A 621 -14.73 -8.72 -4.33
C GLU A 621 -13.83 -7.49 -4.48
N ARG A 622 -12.51 -7.68 -4.53
CA ARG A 622 -11.57 -6.55 -4.76
C ARG A 622 -11.77 -5.93 -6.14
N ALA A 623 -12.05 -6.75 -7.16
CA ALA A 623 -12.32 -6.26 -8.50
C ALA A 623 -13.64 -5.49 -8.61
N TYR A 624 -14.68 -5.91 -7.87
CA TYR A 624 -15.99 -5.25 -7.86
C TYR A 624 -15.97 -3.86 -7.19
N GLN A 625 -15.11 -3.66 -6.19
CA GLN A 625 -15.03 -2.40 -5.43
C GLN A 625 -14.46 -1.22 -6.22
N LEU A 626 -13.93 -1.44 -7.42
CA LEU A 626 -13.48 -0.38 -8.33
C LEU A 626 -14.69 0.31 -8.98
N LYS A 627 -15.18 1.37 -8.31
CA LYS A 627 -16.37 2.12 -8.71
C LYS A 627 -16.22 2.76 -10.10
N GLY A 628 -17.17 2.49 -10.98
CA GLY A 628 -17.49 3.35 -12.11
C GLY A 628 -19.00 3.39 -12.28
N LEU A 629 -19.62 4.58 -12.40
CA LEU A 629 -20.81 4.84 -13.23
C LEU A 629 -21.36 6.27 -13.05
N LEU A 630 -21.20 7.10 -14.10
CA LEU A 630 -22.09 8.23 -14.42
C LEU A 630 -22.18 8.37 -15.95
N ALA A 631 -22.68 7.35 -16.67
CA ALA A 631 -22.93 7.46 -18.11
C ALA A 631 -23.90 6.40 -18.64
N PHE A 632 -25.14 6.35 -18.14
CA PHE A 632 -26.16 5.47 -18.74
C PHE A 632 -27.52 6.13 -18.98
N LYS A 633 -27.69 7.42 -18.63
CA LYS A 633 -29.02 8.02 -18.49
C LYS A 633 -29.61 8.64 -19.78
N GLU A 634 -28.86 8.82 -20.87
CA GLU A 634 -29.28 9.78 -21.93
C GLU A 634 -29.40 9.27 -23.38
N LYS A 635 -29.14 8.00 -23.72
CA LYS A 635 -29.34 7.38 -25.06
C LYS A 635 -28.85 8.20 -26.30
N ARG A 636 -28.00 9.22 -26.13
CA ARG A 636 -27.34 10.00 -27.20
C ARG A 636 -25.96 9.42 -27.52
N LYS A 637 -25.46 9.62 -28.76
CA LYS A 637 -24.05 9.29 -29.08
C LYS A 637 -23.14 10.03 -28.09
N PRO A 638 -22.35 9.32 -27.27
CA PRO A 638 -21.56 9.95 -26.22
C PRO A 638 -20.35 10.69 -26.81
N ASN A 639 -20.16 11.95 -26.43
CA ASN A 639 -18.91 12.68 -26.67
C ASN A 639 -18.03 12.53 -25.42
N TRP A 640 -17.08 11.59 -25.48
CA TRP A 640 -16.21 11.31 -24.35
C TRP A 640 -15.16 12.41 -24.17
N LYS A 641 -15.19 13.08 -23.02
CA LYS A 641 -14.12 13.97 -22.57
C LYS A 641 -12.90 13.13 -22.12
N PRO A 642 -11.69 13.72 -22.07
CA PRO A 642 -10.54 13.08 -21.44
C PRO A 642 -10.87 12.57 -20.04
N SER A 643 -10.26 11.44 -19.67
CA SER A 643 -10.40 10.84 -18.35
C SER A 643 -9.95 11.82 -17.27
N LYS A 644 -10.69 11.87 -16.14
CA LYS A 644 -10.27 12.59 -14.92
C LYS A 644 -9.54 11.69 -13.91
N LEU A 645 -9.45 10.39 -14.20
CA LEU A 645 -8.83 9.36 -13.35
C LEU A 645 -7.31 9.27 -13.48
#